data_AF-Q01T13-F1
#
_entry.id   AF-Q01T13-F1
#
_cell.length_a   1.000
_cell.length_b   1.000
_cell.length_c   1.000
_cell.angle_alpha   90.00
_cell.angle_beta   90.00
_cell.angle_gamma   90.00
#
_symmetry.space_group_name_H-M   'P 1'
#
loop_
_entity.id
_entity.type
_entity.pdbx_description
1 polymer ?
#
loop_
_entity_poly.entity_id
_entity_poly.type
_entity_poly.pdbx_seq_one_letter_code
_entity_poly.pdbx_strand_id
1 'polypeptide(L)'
;MLRVAGEGACRDCAQTGFGGPADNRFVAYDALCKGAGCRDAGVPQVFVNAANLTLFVRITELAFGGPAPALALEQSFNQDDASGGALGTGWSFSLGDRIATETDGSLTLHRGSGRTDRFSTAVGSTALFAMTKTTDALALAADGTYTLTTPGSTTSRVFSADGRLLSILDGITVRVSLDYDGSGHLTAAHYRGKLINFATDSGGRITSIKDTTGRSVSFTYTDGRLSQQTNADGQATTYSYDAAGNLTAITYAGGKTAITYGGDAGFTAVATVTTPDGAVRQYDTPRTPSEIRVIDGNGDPMFYTSTALGLLLSSTDPAGNTTTYAYDASGNRTQAANAAGETINFSYDSSGNLTAITDSGNNRWSADYSNGSLAHITDPNKNVWTLKYDAGGNLIGVTNPLSGATSATRNAAGQVTSVADPLGNKSQYQYNTDGLISAFTDGLNNRWTYDYDGAARTATKTDPAGNALKVTYTAGNRIASLSAGTTQSNFDYSGIQRDSQNRITSYTDTFGNKLTYTYDAAGQMNSLTLPGGKTVSYQYDHLHRLSKVSDWQGNFAFYSYDTAGFPVSLSVSGGPVTIYQYDGARNLRAIVSTGPDGTPVAAYRYTVDGNGNRTTVSALEPNTSTFALPAYTLAYDADNHPVSRSDGQTYKYDTSARLTTVQGSRNLTLAYDAFGRLQGVSGDATTTYGYDSMGLRVIRNDRHYVYDLASGSPRIVMETDGGGAPVAYYVYGLGLLWKVTADGTPYFYHFDGSGNVVAVSNATAGVVNQYRYDPLGRLIASHEGVENLFHARGAAGWADDGNGLLFTGSEYQLPELRLTLPAAADPTPPIPDLRPAFGGAGACFFEGVANCAAGSARRDR
;
A
#
# COMPACT_ATOMS: atom_id res chain seq x y z
N MET A 1 -35.35 34.64 5.67
CA MET A 1 -35.44 34.94 7.12
C MET A 1 -36.60 34.16 7.69
N LEU A 2 -36.31 33.09 8.42
CA LEU A 2 -37.21 32.44 9.38
C LEU A 2 -36.32 32.12 10.59
N ARG A 3 -36.62 32.76 11.73
CA ARG A 3 -35.98 32.48 13.02
C ARG A 3 -36.58 31.18 13.56
N VAL A 4 -35.75 30.27 14.01
CA VAL A 4 -36.12 29.29 15.04
C VAL A 4 -35.25 29.59 16.25
N ALA A 5 -35.92 29.85 17.37
CA ALA A 5 -35.31 30.00 18.67
C ALA A 5 -35.45 28.68 19.44
N GLY A 6 -34.36 28.25 20.06
CA GLY A 6 -34.34 27.41 21.26
C GLY A 6 -34.85 25.97 21.14
N GLU A 7 -33.98 25.05 20.69
CA GLU A 7 -33.95 23.66 21.17
C GLU A 7 -32.52 23.29 21.51
N GLY A 8 -32.32 22.82 22.75
CA GLY A 8 -31.09 22.18 23.18
C GLY A 8 -31.00 20.76 22.62
N ALA A 9 -29.76 20.31 22.44
CA ALA A 9 -29.32 19.00 21.95
C ALA A 9 -29.67 18.69 20.48
N CYS A 10 -28.71 18.92 19.58
CA CYS A 10 -28.74 18.27 18.27
C CYS A 10 -27.32 18.02 17.75
N ARG A 11 -26.84 16.77 17.94
CA ARG A 11 -25.73 16.17 17.17
C ARG A 11 -26.18 15.88 15.71
N ASP A 12 -27.44 16.16 15.33
CA ASP A 12 -28.02 15.87 14.00
C ASP A 12 -27.97 17.01 12.97
N CYS A 13 -27.32 18.14 13.23
CA CYS A 13 -27.18 19.17 12.18
C CYS A 13 -26.00 18.92 11.21
N ALA A 14 -25.29 17.81 11.37
CA ALA A 14 -24.43 17.23 10.37
C ALA A 14 -24.16 15.78 10.75
N GLN A 15 -24.97 14.84 10.25
CA GLN A 15 -24.53 13.46 10.20
C GLN A 15 -23.28 13.45 9.32
N THR A 16 -22.12 13.15 9.93
CA THR A 16 -20.90 12.84 9.17
C THR A 16 -21.29 11.88 8.07
N GLY A 17 -20.66 11.95 6.89
CA GLY A 17 -20.84 10.92 5.87
C GLY A 17 -20.72 9.56 6.57
N PHE A 18 -21.82 8.81 6.64
CA PHE A 18 -21.78 7.49 7.24
C PHE A 18 -20.75 6.64 6.48
N GLY A 19 -20.22 5.58 7.10
CA GLY A 19 -19.28 4.68 6.45
C GLY A 19 -17.83 4.85 6.92
N GLY A 20 -16.94 4.07 6.31
CA GLY A 20 -15.57 3.91 6.79
C GLY A 20 -14.58 4.98 6.30
N PRO A 21 -13.27 4.76 6.58
CA PRO A 21 -12.19 5.64 6.11
C PRO A 21 -12.18 5.90 4.59
N ALA A 22 -12.62 4.95 3.78
CA ALA A 22 -12.65 5.09 2.31
C ALA A 22 -13.69 6.11 1.82
N ASP A 23 -14.79 6.28 2.56
CA ASP A 23 -15.85 7.24 2.25
C ASP A 23 -15.53 8.64 2.78
N ASN A 24 -14.71 8.71 3.83
CA ASN A 24 -14.50 9.87 4.67
C ASN A 24 -13.04 10.36 4.63
N ARG A 25 -12.64 10.85 3.45
CA ARG A 25 -11.25 11.13 3.04
C ARG A 25 -10.45 12.11 3.92
N PHE A 26 -11.10 12.86 4.82
CA PHE A 26 -10.46 13.81 5.74
C PHE A 26 -10.95 13.70 7.19
N VAL A 27 -11.63 12.60 7.53
CA VAL A 27 -12.03 12.27 8.91
C VAL A 27 -10.94 11.40 9.53
N ALA A 28 -10.57 11.68 10.77
CA ALA A 28 -9.65 10.83 11.51
C ALA A 28 -10.37 9.56 12.01
N TYR A 29 -9.73 8.40 11.83
CA TYR A 29 -10.17 7.14 12.42
C TYR A 29 -9.02 6.56 13.24
N ASP A 30 -9.31 6.13 14.45
CA ASP A 30 -8.41 5.25 15.20
C ASP A 30 -8.63 3.81 14.74
N ALA A 31 -7.62 3.22 14.10
CA ALA A 31 -7.65 1.86 13.58
C ALA A 31 -6.87 0.93 14.53
N LEU A 32 -7.51 -0.15 14.99
CA LEU A 32 -6.89 -1.12 15.90
C LEU A 32 -5.73 -1.89 15.27
N CYS A 33 -5.85 -2.19 13.97
CA CYS A 33 -4.82 -2.84 13.19
C CYS A 33 -4.32 -1.87 12.11
N LYS A 34 -3.00 -1.70 12.01
CA LYS A 34 -2.34 -0.81 11.05
C LYS A 34 -1.46 -1.61 10.08
N GLY A 35 -1.44 -1.23 8.80
CA GLY A 35 -0.57 -1.81 7.77
C GLY A 35 -1.21 -2.90 6.90
N ALA A 36 -0.40 -3.46 5.99
CA ALA A 36 -0.86 -4.41 4.97
C ALA A 36 -1.38 -5.74 5.56
N GLY A 37 -0.79 -6.20 6.67
CA GLY A 37 -1.21 -7.41 7.37
C GLY A 37 -2.65 -7.36 7.88
N CYS A 38 -3.25 -6.17 8.03
CA CYS A 38 -4.63 -6.06 8.50
C CYS A 38 -5.67 -6.35 7.42
N ARG A 39 -5.26 -6.42 6.15
CA ARG A 39 -6.15 -6.55 4.98
C ARG A 39 -6.31 -7.99 4.48
N ASP A 40 -5.84 -8.97 5.25
CA ASP A 40 -6.07 -10.39 4.93
C ASP A 40 -7.58 -10.70 4.97
N ALA A 41 -8.01 -11.58 4.06
CA ALA A 41 -9.41 -11.95 3.97
C ALA A 41 -9.89 -12.67 5.25
N GLY A 42 -11.10 -12.36 5.70
CA GLY A 42 -11.75 -12.93 6.87
C GLY A 42 -11.32 -12.32 8.21
N VAL A 43 -10.40 -11.35 8.24
CA VAL A 43 -9.94 -10.70 9.48
C VAL A 43 -10.70 -9.39 9.74
N PRO A 44 -11.33 -9.21 10.91
CA PRO A 44 -12.00 -7.95 11.26
C PRO A 44 -11.06 -6.77 11.48
N GLN A 45 -11.31 -5.70 10.74
CA GLN A 45 -10.69 -4.39 10.95
C GLN A 45 -11.66 -3.51 11.74
N VAL A 46 -11.24 -3.07 12.93
CA VAL A 46 -12.04 -2.22 13.81
C VAL A 46 -11.51 -0.79 13.77
N PHE A 47 -12.43 0.15 13.58
CA PHE A 47 -12.17 1.58 13.50
C PHE A 47 -13.12 2.34 14.43
N VAL A 48 -12.60 3.34 15.11
CA VAL A 48 -13.40 4.32 15.86
C VAL A 48 -13.23 5.67 15.19
N ASN A 49 -14.34 6.28 14.76
CA ASN A 49 -14.33 7.61 14.16
C ASN A 49 -13.95 8.65 15.22
N ALA A 50 -12.83 9.34 15.05
CA ALA A 50 -12.30 10.30 16.02
C ALA A 50 -12.98 11.68 15.95
N ALA A 51 -14.04 11.85 15.15
CA ALA A 51 -14.89 13.04 15.15
C ALA A 51 -16.20 12.85 15.93
N ASN A 52 -16.69 11.61 16.07
CA ASN A 52 -17.96 11.35 16.75
C ASN A 52 -17.98 10.09 17.64
N LEU A 53 -16.92 9.28 17.68
CA LEU A 53 -16.81 8.03 18.44
C LEU A 53 -17.75 6.89 17.98
N THR A 54 -18.22 6.94 16.73
CA THR A 54 -18.96 5.83 16.11
C THR A 54 -18.02 4.66 15.79
N LEU A 55 -18.48 3.44 16.05
CA LEU A 55 -17.77 2.21 15.70
C LEU A 55 -18.03 1.83 14.24
N PHE A 56 -16.95 1.53 13.51
CA PHE A 56 -16.99 0.97 12.18
C PHE A 56 -16.14 -0.32 12.13
N VAL A 57 -16.68 -1.38 11.55
CA VAL A 57 -15.94 -2.64 11.34
C VAL A 57 -15.97 -3.00 9.86
N ARG A 58 -14.86 -3.47 9.31
CA ARG A 58 -14.77 -3.95 7.93
C ARG A 58 -14.08 -5.30 7.87
N ILE A 59 -14.63 -6.21 7.06
CA ILE A 59 -14.03 -7.52 6.79
C ILE A 59 -14.13 -7.80 5.29
N THR A 60 -13.01 -8.18 4.67
CA THR A 60 -12.99 -8.65 3.28
C THR A 60 -13.25 -10.17 3.28
N GLU A 61 -14.38 -10.61 2.74
CA GLU A 61 -14.78 -12.03 2.74
C GLU A 61 -14.13 -12.81 1.59
N LEU A 62 -14.28 -12.30 0.36
CA LEU A 62 -13.70 -12.90 -0.85
C LEU A 62 -13.17 -11.79 -1.75
N ALA A 63 -11.90 -11.89 -2.12
CA ALA A 63 -11.31 -11.04 -3.16
C ALA A 63 -11.30 -11.77 -4.50
N PHE A 64 -11.56 -11.05 -5.59
CA PHE A 64 -11.53 -11.56 -6.96
C PHE A 64 -10.39 -10.88 -7.74
N GLY A 65 -9.85 -11.59 -8.73
CA GLY A 65 -8.82 -11.05 -9.62
C GLY A 65 -9.41 -10.14 -10.71
N GLY A 66 -8.61 -9.83 -11.73
CA GLY A 66 -8.98 -8.95 -12.82
C GLY A 66 -8.51 -7.49 -12.66
N PRO A 67 -8.69 -6.66 -13.69
CA PRO A 67 -8.16 -5.30 -13.71
C PRO A 67 -8.85 -4.41 -12.67
N ALA A 68 -8.11 -3.44 -12.15
CA ALA A 68 -8.65 -2.43 -11.25
C ALA A 68 -9.74 -1.58 -11.95
N PRO A 69 -10.83 -1.22 -11.25
CA PRO A 69 -11.17 -1.67 -9.90
C PRO A 69 -11.58 -3.16 -9.86
N ALA A 70 -10.90 -3.95 -9.04
CA ALA A 70 -11.21 -5.37 -8.82
C ALA A 70 -12.37 -5.51 -7.82
N LEU A 71 -13.09 -6.65 -7.84
CA LEU A 71 -14.18 -6.90 -6.88
C LEU A 71 -13.64 -7.53 -5.59
N ALA A 72 -13.96 -6.91 -4.47
CA ALA A 72 -13.89 -7.54 -3.15
C ALA A 72 -15.31 -7.59 -2.58
N LEU A 73 -15.73 -8.77 -2.12
CA LEU A 73 -16.91 -8.93 -1.29
C LEU A 73 -16.52 -8.56 0.13
N GLU A 74 -16.97 -7.41 0.59
CA GLU A 74 -16.63 -6.87 1.89
C GLU A 74 -17.90 -6.67 2.69
N GLN A 75 -17.88 -7.03 3.96
CA GLN A 75 -18.92 -6.65 4.90
C GLN A 75 -18.46 -5.48 5.75
N SER A 76 -19.38 -4.59 6.08
CA SER A 76 -19.12 -3.42 6.92
C SER A 76 -20.20 -3.27 7.98
N PHE A 77 -19.79 -3.14 9.24
CA PHE A 77 -20.65 -2.73 10.34
C PHE A 77 -20.51 -1.23 10.57
N ASN A 78 -21.64 -0.54 10.71
CA ASN A 78 -21.67 0.85 11.15
C ASN A 78 -22.65 0.97 12.31
N GLN A 79 -22.16 1.40 13.47
CA GLN A 79 -22.96 1.49 14.70
C GLN A 79 -24.13 2.47 14.60
N ASP A 80 -24.06 3.47 13.72
CA ASP A 80 -25.15 4.42 13.50
C ASP A 80 -26.14 3.95 12.43
N ASP A 81 -25.87 2.84 11.73
CA ASP A 81 -26.80 2.26 10.76
C ASP A 81 -27.85 1.39 11.47
N ALA A 82 -29.05 1.94 11.63
CA ALA A 82 -30.18 1.21 12.19
C ALA A 82 -30.93 0.34 11.17
N SER A 83 -30.54 0.37 9.89
CA SER A 83 -31.28 -0.32 8.82
C SER A 83 -30.99 -1.82 8.81
N GLY A 84 -32.01 -2.61 8.46
CA GLY A 84 -31.86 -4.04 8.20
C GLY A 84 -31.45 -4.29 6.75
N GLY A 85 -30.22 -4.76 6.54
CA GLY A 85 -29.69 -5.10 5.22
C GLY A 85 -29.65 -6.61 4.95
N ALA A 86 -29.01 -6.98 3.84
CA ALA A 86 -28.81 -8.39 3.46
C ALA A 86 -27.94 -9.18 4.47
N LEU A 87 -27.22 -8.50 5.37
CA LEU A 87 -26.46 -9.09 6.47
C LEU A 87 -27.04 -8.75 7.86
N GLY A 88 -28.31 -8.34 7.92
CA GLY A 88 -28.97 -7.96 9.17
C GLY A 88 -28.72 -6.52 9.59
N THR A 89 -29.23 -6.14 10.77
CA THR A 89 -29.19 -4.75 11.26
C THR A 89 -27.77 -4.26 11.52
N GLY A 90 -27.44 -3.08 10.99
CA GLY A 90 -26.13 -2.43 11.13
C GLY A 90 -25.02 -2.99 10.26
N TRP A 91 -25.31 -4.05 9.49
CA TRP A 91 -24.36 -4.69 8.58
C TRP A 91 -24.77 -4.46 7.13
N SER A 92 -23.79 -4.03 6.35
CA SER A 92 -23.85 -3.83 4.90
C SER A 92 -22.79 -4.68 4.21
N PHE A 93 -22.88 -4.83 2.89
CA PHE A 93 -21.85 -5.51 2.12
C PHE A 93 -21.69 -4.89 0.73
N SER A 94 -20.54 -5.08 0.10
CA SER A 94 -20.11 -4.32 -1.09
C SER A 94 -21.01 -4.39 -2.33
N LEU A 95 -21.94 -5.34 -2.39
CA LEU A 95 -22.96 -5.45 -3.45
C LEU A 95 -24.40 -5.18 -2.95
N GLY A 96 -24.53 -4.68 -1.73
CA GLY A 96 -25.79 -4.41 -1.04
C GLY A 96 -26.28 -2.97 -1.16
N ASP A 97 -25.76 -2.19 -2.12
CA ASP A 97 -26.27 -0.83 -2.37
C ASP A 97 -27.78 -0.92 -2.68
N ARG A 98 -28.58 -0.06 -2.04
CA ARG A 98 -30.02 0.00 -2.28
C ARG A 98 -30.59 1.38 -2.01
N ILE A 99 -31.66 1.71 -2.69
CA ILE A 99 -32.42 2.95 -2.51
C ILE A 99 -33.72 2.60 -1.77
N ALA A 100 -34.02 3.34 -0.72
CA ALA A 100 -35.29 3.29 -0.01
C ALA A 100 -36.03 4.63 -0.18
N THR A 101 -37.34 4.56 -0.43
CA THR A 101 -38.19 5.75 -0.46
C THR A 101 -38.75 5.99 0.93
N GLU A 102 -38.58 7.21 1.41
CA GLU A 102 -38.97 7.66 2.73
C GLU A 102 -40.42 8.16 2.72
N THR A 103 -41.04 8.27 3.90
CA THR A 103 -42.45 8.71 4.01
C THR A 103 -42.69 10.13 3.51
N ASP A 104 -41.66 10.96 3.51
CA ASP A 104 -41.66 12.33 2.98
C ASP A 104 -41.41 12.39 1.46
N GLY A 105 -41.22 11.24 0.80
CA GLY A 105 -40.94 11.13 -0.63
C GLY A 105 -39.47 11.33 -1.01
N SER A 106 -38.59 11.61 -0.05
CA SER A 106 -37.14 11.62 -0.29
C SER A 106 -36.59 10.20 -0.44
N LEU A 107 -35.38 10.09 -0.99
CA LEU A 107 -34.71 8.82 -1.27
C LEU A 107 -33.49 8.68 -0.38
N THR A 108 -33.36 7.54 0.30
CA THR A 108 -32.18 7.16 1.07
C THR A 108 -31.40 6.09 0.32
N LEU A 109 -30.19 6.40 -0.10
CA LEU A 109 -29.23 5.47 -0.68
C LEU A 109 -28.38 4.86 0.44
N HIS A 110 -28.61 3.59 0.73
CA HIS A 110 -27.74 2.77 1.57
C HIS A 110 -26.62 2.19 0.72
N ARG A 111 -25.38 2.33 1.18
CA ARG A 111 -24.18 1.86 0.50
C ARG A 111 -23.62 0.62 1.18
N GLY A 112 -23.01 -0.26 0.40
CA GLY A 112 -22.31 -1.45 0.86
C GLY A 112 -21.09 -1.19 1.73
N SER A 113 -20.64 0.06 1.82
CA SER A 113 -19.60 0.52 2.73
C SER A 113 -20.13 0.94 4.11
N GLY A 114 -21.44 0.81 4.36
CA GLY A 114 -22.10 1.31 5.57
C GLY A 114 -22.40 2.82 5.52
N ARG A 115 -22.17 3.46 4.37
CA ARG A 115 -22.54 4.85 4.09
C ARG A 115 -24.01 4.99 3.74
N THR A 116 -24.61 6.13 4.10
CA THR A 116 -25.97 6.50 3.73
C THR A 116 -25.95 7.92 3.17
N ASP A 117 -26.56 8.10 2.00
CA ASP A 117 -26.75 9.41 1.34
C ASP A 117 -28.26 9.64 1.12
N ARG A 118 -28.75 10.87 1.22
CA ARG A 118 -30.17 11.20 1.03
C ARG A 118 -30.36 12.18 -0.12
N PHE A 119 -31.38 11.96 -0.94
CA PHE A 119 -31.70 12.76 -2.13
C PHE A 119 -33.17 13.19 -2.12
N SER A 120 -33.46 14.37 -2.65
CA SER A 120 -34.84 14.85 -2.83
C SER A 120 -35.01 15.51 -4.19
N THR A 121 -36.24 15.62 -4.65
CA THR A 121 -36.58 16.45 -5.80
C THR A 121 -36.75 17.90 -5.38
N ALA A 122 -36.38 18.84 -6.27
CA ALA A 122 -36.73 20.24 -6.10
C ALA A 122 -38.21 20.45 -6.43
N VAL A 123 -38.88 21.40 -5.77
CA VAL A 123 -40.29 21.70 -6.00
C VAL A 123 -40.53 22.02 -7.49
N GLY A 124 -41.41 21.26 -8.14
CA GLY A 124 -41.72 21.42 -9.57
C GLY A 124 -40.71 20.80 -10.54
N SER A 125 -39.74 20.01 -10.06
CA SER A 125 -38.74 19.32 -10.87
C SER A 125 -38.70 17.82 -10.53
N THR A 126 -38.35 16.99 -11.50
CA THR A 126 -38.02 15.57 -11.27
C THR A 126 -36.52 15.34 -11.02
N ALA A 127 -35.70 16.39 -11.15
CA ALA A 127 -34.27 16.31 -10.90
C ALA A 127 -33.99 16.13 -9.40
N LEU A 128 -33.18 15.11 -9.08
CA LEU A 128 -32.75 14.81 -7.73
C LEU A 128 -31.53 15.66 -7.36
N PHE A 129 -31.53 16.18 -6.14
CA PHE A 129 -30.37 16.80 -5.53
C PHE A 129 -30.02 16.11 -4.21
N ALA A 130 -28.74 16.07 -3.89
CA ALA A 130 -28.25 15.48 -2.66
C ALA A 130 -28.57 16.40 -1.47
N MET A 131 -29.25 15.87 -0.46
CA MET A 131 -29.51 16.54 0.82
C MET A 131 -28.35 16.32 1.80
N THR A 132 -27.76 15.13 1.78
CA THR A 132 -26.45 14.88 2.36
C THR A 132 -25.41 15.50 1.43
N LYS A 133 -24.40 16.22 1.93
CA LYS A 133 -23.37 16.91 1.13
C LYS A 133 -22.41 15.97 0.34
N THR A 134 -22.94 14.90 -0.23
CA THR A 134 -22.23 14.01 -1.15
C THR A 134 -21.99 14.69 -2.48
N THR A 135 -20.89 14.32 -3.12
CA THR A 135 -20.58 14.68 -4.51
C THR A 135 -21.21 13.71 -5.50
N ASP A 136 -21.73 12.56 -5.05
CA ASP A 136 -22.40 11.59 -5.92
C ASP A 136 -23.71 12.18 -6.47
N ALA A 137 -24.01 11.91 -7.73
CA ALA A 137 -25.23 12.31 -8.40
C ALA A 137 -26.13 11.10 -8.64
N LEU A 138 -27.41 11.23 -8.27
CA LEU A 138 -28.43 10.23 -8.52
C LEU A 138 -29.39 10.77 -9.59
N ALA A 139 -29.62 10.01 -10.66
CA ALA A 139 -30.54 10.36 -11.73
C ALA A 139 -31.66 9.32 -11.83
N LEU A 140 -32.89 9.78 -12.04
CA LEU A 140 -34.06 8.94 -12.33
C LEU A 140 -34.31 8.91 -13.84
N ALA A 141 -34.32 7.72 -14.43
CA ALA A 141 -34.63 7.51 -15.83
C ALA A 141 -36.15 7.41 -16.07
N ALA A 142 -36.57 7.56 -17.33
CA ALA A 142 -37.99 7.52 -17.72
C ALA A 142 -38.67 6.17 -17.49
N ASP A 143 -37.89 5.08 -17.45
CA ASP A 143 -38.35 3.73 -17.14
C ASP A 143 -38.43 3.45 -15.62
N GLY A 144 -38.14 4.45 -14.79
CA GLY A 144 -38.16 4.35 -13.33
C GLY A 144 -36.83 3.87 -12.72
N THR A 145 -35.83 3.48 -13.51
CA THR A 145 -34.53 3.07 -12.97
C THR A 145 -33.71 4.26 -12.46
N TYR A 146 -32.85 4.01 -11.48
CA TYR A 146 -31.93 5.03 -10.97
C TYR A 146 -30.50 4.75 -11.42
N THR A 147 -29.73 5.80 -11.71
CA THR A 147 -28.29 5.70 -11.98
C THR A 147 -27.52 6.60 -11.01
N LEU A 148 -26.59 6.02 -10.27
CA LEU A 148 -25.65 6.73 -9.41
C LEU A 148 -24.30 6.90 -10.14
N THR A 149 -23.82 8.13 -10.20
CA THR A 149 -22.50 8.47 -10.73
C THR A 149 -21.67 9.20 -9.67
N THR A 150 -20.38 8.87 -9.61
CA THR A 150 -19.42 9.54 -8.75
C THR A 150 -18.50 10.42 -9.62
N PRO A 151 -18.35 11.72 -9.33
CA PRO A 151 -17.45 12.58 -10.10
C PRO A 151 -16.02 12.03 -10.15
N GLY A 152 -15.40 12.08 -11.33
CA GLY A 152 -14.05 11.56 -11.55
C GLY A 152 -13.94 10.03 -11.63
N SER A 153 -15.05 9.30 -11.57
CA SER A 153 -15.11 7.84 -11.73
C SER A 153 -15.81 7.47 -13.04
N THR A 154 -15.26 6.47 -13.75
CA THR A 154 -15.94 5.81 -14.89
C THR A 154 -16.99 4.81 -14.41
N THR A 155 -16.95 4.42 -13.13
CA THR A 155 -17.91 3.48 -12.54
C THR A 155 -19.24 4.16 -12.25
N SER A 156 -20.34 3.54 -12.71
CA SER A 156 -21.71 3.90 -12.37
C SER A 156 -22.48 2.70 -11.81
N ARG A 157 -23.55 2.97 -11.07
CA ARG A 157 -24.42 1.93 -10.50
C ARG A 157 -25.85 2.15 -10.97
N VAL A 158 -26.49 1.08 -11.43
CA VAL A 158 -27.86 1.11 -11.93
C VAL A 158 -28.76 0.35 -10.95
N PHE A 159 -29.88 0.97 -10.58
CA PHE A 159 -30.86 0.42 -9.65
C PHE A 159 -32.22 0.27 -10.34
N SER A 160 -32.99 -0.73 -9.93
CA SER A 160 -34.37 -0.91 -10.35
C SER A 160 -35.29 0.19 -9.81
N ALA A 161 -36.52 0.24 -10.31
CA ALA A 161 -37.53 1.21 -9.85
C ALA A 161 -37.92 1.05 -8.37
N ASP A 162 -37.79 -0.17 -7.82
CA ASP A 162 -37.94 -0.47 -6.39
C ASP A 162 -36.62 -0.33 -5.60
N GLY A 163 -35.56 0.19 -6.22
CA GLY A 163 -34.33 0.61 -5.54
C GLY A 163 -33.27 -0.47 -5.32
N ARG A 164 -33.41 -1.67 -5.91
CA ARG A 164 -32.39 -2.73 -5.81
C ARG A 164 -31.24 -2.49 -6.80
N LEU A 165 -29.99 -2.70 -6.40
CA LEU A 165 -28.86 -2.63 -7.33
C LEU A 165 -28.97 -3.74 -8.38
N LEU A 166 -28.98 -3.36 -9.66
CA LEU A 166 -29.03 -4.27 -10.79
C LEU A 166 -27.64 -4.52 -11.40
N SER A 167 -26.84 -3.45 -11.52
CA SER A 167 -25.52 -3.56 -12.11
C SER A 167 -24.55 -2.47 -11.66
N ILE A 168 -23.27 -2.81 -11.74
CA ILE A 168 -22.15 -1.88 -11.64
C ILE A 168 -21.49 -1.86 -13.02
N LEU A 169 -21.43 -0.69 -13.63
CA LEU A 169 -20.81 -0.48 -14.94
C LEU A 169 -19.43 0.13 -14.78
N ASP A 170 -18.54 -0.12 -15.73
CA ASP A 170 -17.30 0.63 -15.95
C ASP A 170 -17.39 1.26 -17.35
N GLY A 171 -17.67 2.56 -17.39
CA GLY A 171 -18.17 3.23 -18.58
C GLY A 171 -19.52 2.63 -19.00
N ILE A 172 -19.55 1.99 -20.16
CA ILE A 172 -20.75 1.29 -20.68
C ILE A 172 -20.70 -0.23 -20.46
N THR A 173 -19.60 -0.75 -19.91
CA THR A 173 -19.36 -2.19 -19.78
C THR A 173 -19.89 -2.69 -18.45
N VAL A 174 -20.67 -3.77 -18.46
CA VAL A 174 -21.15 -4.40 -17.22
C VAL A 174 -19.98 -5.07 -16.52
N ARG A 175 -19.63 -4.57 -15.34
CA ARG A 175 -18.60 -5.15 -14.47
C ARG A 175 -19.21 -6.17 -13.50
N VAL A 176 -20.35 -5.82 -12.91
CA VAL A 176 -21.15 -6.71 -12.06
C VAL A 176 -22.61 -6.61 -12.50
N SER A 177 -23.29 -7.74 -12.63
CA SER A 177 -24.76 -7.80 -12.66
C SER A 177 -25.27 -8.66 -11.50
N LEU A 178 -26.48 -8.38 -11.01
CA LEU A 178 -27.10 -9.08 -9.90
C LEU A 178 -28.43 -9.71 -10.31
N ASP A 179 -28.67 -10.93 -9.84
CA ASP A 179 -29.88 -11.70 -10.07
C ASP A 179 -30.69 -11.84 -8.78
N TYR A 180 -32.01 -11.68 -8.90
CA TYR A 180 -32.95 -11.73 -7.78
C TYR A 180 -34.03 -12.77 -7.98
N ASP A 181 -34.53 -13.37 -6.89
CA ASP A 181 -35.72 -14.21 -6.94
C ASP A 181 -37.01 -13.38 -7.11
N GLY A 182 -38.15 -14.06 -7.25
CA GLY A 182 -39.46 -13.40 -7.38
C GLY A 182 -39.92 -12.61 -6.14
N SER A 183 -39.25 -12.78 -5.00
CA SER A 183 -39.47 -12.02 -3.76
C SER A 183 -38.49 -10.85 -3.60
N GLY A 184 -37.56 -10.67 -4.55
CA GLY A 184 -36.56 -9.60 -4.53
C GLY A 184 -35.31 -9.92 -3.72
N HIS A 185 -35.07 -11.17 -3.34
CA HIS A 185 -33.84 -11.57 -2.64
C HIS A 185 -32.68 -11.82 -3.61
N LEU A 186 -31.47 -11.39 -3.25
CA LEU A 186 -30.28 -11.61 -4.06
C LEU A 186 -29.93 -13.11 -4.11
N THR A 187 -29.82 -13.67 -5.31
CA THR A 187 -29.52 -15.10 -5.53
C THR A 187 -28.19 -15.33 -6.24
N ALA A 188 -27.79 -14.42 -7.11
CA ALA A 188 -26.50 -14.50 -7.79
C ALA A 188 -25.93 -13.12 -8.14
N ALA A 189 -24.63 -13.06 -8.34
CA ALA A 189 -23.96 -11.96 -9.02
C ALA A 189 -22.98 -12.52 -10.06
N HIS A 190 -22.79 -11.77 -11.14
CA HIS A 190 -21.84 -12.11 -12.21
C HIS A 190 -20.78 -11.02 -12.29
N TYR A 191 -19.62 -11.28 -11.69
CA TYR A 191 -18.48 -10.38 -11.79
C TYR A 191 -17.68 -10.74 -13.03
N ARG A 192 -17.74 -9.91 -14.08
CA ARG A 192 -17.03 -10.18 -15.33
C ARG A 192 -17.33 -11.60 -15.84
N GLY A 193 -18.61 -11.96 -15.88
CA GLY A 193 -19.06 -13.32 -16.26
C GLY A 193 -18.77 -14.43 -15.23
N LYS A 194 -18.02 -14.16 -14.15
CA LYS A 194 -17.79 -15.13 -13.07
C LYS A 194 -18.96 -15.17 -12.10
N LEU A 195 -19.56 -16.34 -11.97
CA LEU A 195 -20.72 -16.58 -11.10
C LEU A 195 -20.34 -16.63 -9.62
N ILE A 196 -21.11 -15.88 -8.83
CA ILE A 196 -21.12 -15.87 -7.37
C ILE A 196 -22.55 -16.16 -6.93
N ASN A 197 -22.75 -17.25 -6.19
CA ASN A 197 -24.06 -17.65 -5.70
C ASN A 197 -24.28 -17.16 -4.26
N PHE A 198 -25.51 -16.72 -3.98
CA PHE A 198 -25.96 -16.31 -2.67
C PHE A 198 -27.10 -17.24 -2.23
N ALA A 199 -26.97 -17.80 -1.02
CA ALA A 199 -28.08 -18.44 -0.33
C ALA A 199 -28.67 -17.44 0.66
N THR A 200 -29.99 -17.40 0.79
CA THR A 200 -30.70 -16.52 1.72
C THR A 200 -31.64 -17.30 2.63
N ASP A 201 -31.99 -16.72 3.77
CA ASP A 201 -33.11 -17.20 4.59
C ASP A 201 -34.46 -16.66 4.11
N SER A 202 -35.55 -17.02 4.79
CA SER A 202 -36.91 -16.57 4.44
C SER A 202 -37.13 -15.07 4.55
N GLY A 203 -36.24 -14.34 5.24
CA GLY A 203 -36.26 -12.88 5.36
C GLY A 203 -35.31 -12.19 4.38
N GLY A 204 -34.70 -12.93 3.45
CA GLY A 204 -33.78 -12.38 2.44
C GLY A 204 -32.36 -12.10 2.93
N ARG A 205 -32.01 -12.51 4.16
CA ARG A 205 -30.64 -12.34 4.68
C ARG A 205 -29.72 -13.41 4.11
N ILE A 206 -28.53 -13.02 3.69
CA ILE A 206 -27.53 -13.93 3.09
C ILE A 206 -27.02 -14.88 4.17
N THR A 207 -27.16 -16.19 3.95
CA THR A 207 -26.65 -17.25 4.82
C THR A 207 -25.38 -17.89 4.27
N SER A 208 -25.14 -17.79 2.96
CA SER A 208 -23.92 -18.28 2.32
C SER A 208 -23.59 -17.51 1.05
N ILE A 209 -22.30 -17.33 0.79
CA ILE A 209 -21.75 -16.84 -0.48
C ILE A 209 -20.80 -17.92 -1.01
N LYS A 210 -20.95 -18.32 -2.26
CA LYS A 210 -20.10 -19.35 -2.89
C LYS A 210 -19.74 -19.00 -4.32
N ASP A 211 -18.46 -19.10 -4.67
CA ASP A 211 -18.01 -18.95 -6.05
C ASP A 211 -17.79 -20.30 -6.75
N THR A 212 -17.45 -20.24 -8.05
CA THR A 212 -17.23 -21.43 -8.88
C THR A 212 -15.87 -22.11 -8.64
N THR A 213 -14.96 -21.50 -7.87
CA THR A 213 -13.72 -22.16 -7.41
C THR A 213 -13.95 -23.00 -6.15
N GLY A 214 -15.13 -22.93 -5.55
CA GLY A 214 -15.51 -23.69 -4.36
C GLY A 214 -15.26 -22.93 -3.05
N ARG A 215 -14.74 -21.70 -3.10
CA ARG A 215 -14.63 -20.84 -1.91
C ARG A 215 -16.03 -20.54 -1.39
N SER A 216 -16.21 -20.65 -0.07
CA SER A 216 -17.51 -20.48 0.55
C SER A 216 -17.38 -19.72 1.87
N VAL A 217 -18.25 -18.74 2.07
CA VAL A 217 -18.41 -18.00 3.33
C VAL A 217 -19.83 -18.22 3.82
N SER A 218 -20.04 -18.34 5.13
CA SER A 218 -21.37 -18.54 5.72
C SER A 218 -21.65 -17.61 6.89
N PHE A 219 -22.92 -17.32 7.12
CA PHE A 219 -23.41 -16.37 8.10
C PHE A 219 -24.57 -16.97 8.90
N THR A 220 -24.59 -16.72 10.21
CA THR A 220 -25.72 -17.07 11.09
C THR A 220 -26.24 -15.84 11.82
N TYR A 221 -27.52 -15.89 12.20
CA TYR A 221 -28.23 -14.75 12.75
C TYR A 221 -28.94 -15.11 14.05
N THR A 222 -28.96 -14.17 14.98
CA THR A 222 -29.78 -14.21 16.21
C THR A 222 -30.57 -12.90 16.30
N ASP A 223 -31.89 -12.99 16.48
CA ASP A 223 -32.78 -11.82 16.61
C ASP A 223 -32.61 -10.74 15.52
N GLY A 224 -32.42 -11.15 14.26
CA GLY A 224 -32.26 -10.21 13.15
C GLY A 224 -30.81 -9.77 12.89
N ARG A 225 -29.88 -10.00 13.82
CA ARG A 225 -28.49 -9.52 13.75
C ARG A 225 -27.50 -10.63 13.42
N LEU A 226 -26.43 -10.28 12.72
CA LEU A 226 -25.35 -11.22 12.38
C LEU A 226 -24.66 -11.68 13.67
N SER A 227 -24.74 -12.97 14.00
CA SER A 227 -24.15 -13.56 15.21
C SER A 227 -22.84 -14.29 14.93
N GLN A 228 -22.64 -14.82 13.72
CA GLN A 228 -21.39 -15.46 13.32
C GLN A 228 -21.17 -15.37 11.82
N GLN A 229 -19.91 -15.22 11.43
CA GLN A 229 -19.40 -15.40 10.08
C GLN A 229 -18.35 -16.52 10.11
N THR A 230 -18.32 -17.36 9.07
CA THR A 230 -17.24 -18.34 8.84
C THR A 230 -16.61 -18.08 7.49
N ASN A 231 -15.31 -17.78 7.48
CA ASN A 231 -14.57 -17.43 6.26
C ASN A 231 -14.28 -18.66 5.37
N ALA A 232 -13.68 -18.42 4.21
CA ALA A 232 -13.38 -19.47 3.24
C ALA A 232 -12.27 -20.45 3.65
N ASP A 233 -11.52 -20.13 4.71
CA ASP A 233 -10.54 -21.01 5.35
C ASP A 233 -11.18 -21.82 6.51
N GLY A 234 -12.48 -21.67 6.77
CA GLY A 234 -13.21 -22.37 7.82
C GLY A 234 -13.08 -21.76 9.22
N GLN A 235 -12.48 -20.57 9.34
CA GLN A 235 -12.35 -19.86 10.61
C GLN A 235 -13.62 -19.08 10.92
N ALA A 236 -14.09 -19.17 12.17
CA ALA A 236 -15.30 -18.49 12.62
C ALA A 236 -15.00 -17.20 13.42
N THR A 237 -15.77 -16.16 13.14
CA THR A 237 -15.86 -14.91 13.90
C THR A 237 -17.28 -14.75 14.44
N THR A 238 -17.45 -14.54 15.74
CA THR A 238 -18.75 -14.31 16.38
C THR A 238 -18.89 -12.88 16.88
N TYR A 239 -20.11 -12.37 16.79
CA TYR A 239 -20.47 -11.00 17.17
C TYR A 239 -21.48 -11.04 18.32
N SER A 240 -21.24 -10.24 19.37
CA SER A 240 -22.15 -10.13 20.52
C SER A 240 -22.69 -8.72 20.65
N TYR A 241 -23.97 -8.60 21.02
CA TYR A 241 -24.65 -7.33 21.15
C TYR A 241 -25.23 -7.16 22.55
N ASP A 242 -25.34 -5.92 23.02
CA ASP A 242 -26.14 -5.62 24.21
C ASP A 242 -27.65 -5.59 23.90
N ALA A 243 -28.48 -5.35 24.92
CA ALA A 243 -29.93 -5.28 24.78
C ALA A 243 -30.41 -4.10 23.90
N ALA A 244 -29.59 -3.05 23.74
CA ALA A 244 -29.86 -1.93 22.84
C ALA A 244 -29.42 -2.23 21.40
N GLY A 245 -28.68 -3.31 21.18
CA GLY A 245 -28.19 -3.72 19.87
C GLY A 245 -26.81 -3.20 19.51
N ASN A 246 -26.06 -2.63 20.45
CA ASN A 246 -24.70 -2.16 20.20
C ASN A 246 -23.72 -3.34 20.19
N LEU A 247 -22.74 -3.33 19.29
CA LEU A 247 -21.75 -4.40 19.16
C LEU A 247 -20.74 -4.36 20.32
N THR A 248 -20.81 -5.32 21.25
CA THR A 248 -19.97 -5.35 22.45
C THR A 248 -18.77 -6.26 22.34
N ALA A 249 -18.76 -7.20 21.39
CA ALA A 249 -17.62 -8.07 21.19
C ALA A 249 -17.52 -8.62 19.76
N ILE A 250 -16.28 -8.76 19.31
CA ILE A 250 -15.89 -9.51 18.12
C ILE A 250 -14.92 -10.59 18.61
N THR A 251 -15.31 -11.86 18.49
CA THR A 251 -14.49 -13.00 18.93
C THR A 251 -14.13 -13.85 17.73
N TYR A 252 -12.87 -14.19 17.56
CA TYR A 252 -12.36 -14.98 16.44
C TYR A 252 -11.26 -15.93 16.95
N ALA A 253 -10.71 -16.77 16.08
CA ALA A 253 -9.73 -17.78 16.47
C ALA A 253 -8.53 -17.13 17.20
N GLY A 254 -8.42 -17.39 18.51
CA GLY A 254 -7.32 -16.93 19.36
C GLY A 254 -7.59 -15.68 20.21
N GLY A 255 -8.75 -15.02 20.11
CA GLY A 255 -8.94 -13.76 20.83
C GLY A 255 -10.33 -13.12 20.81
N LYS A 256 -10.51 -12.11 21.66
CA LYS A 256 -11.73 -11.29 21.74
C LYS A 256 -11.35 -9.81 21.74
N THR A 257 -11.93 -9.05 20.82
CA THR A 257 -11.99 -7.59 20.92
C THR A 257 -13.27 -7.22 21.66
N ALA A 258 -13.16 -6.59 22.83
CA ALA A 258 -14.29 -6.13 23.62
C ALA A 258 -14.50 -4.63 23.44
N ILE A 259 -15.75 -4.19 23.28
CA ILE A 259 -16.14 -2.81 23.06
C ILE A 259 -17.13 -2.42 24.16
N THR A 260 -16.88 -1.29 24.81
CA THR A 260 -17.82 -0.70 25.77
C THR A 260 -18.23 0.68 25.30
N TYR A 261 -19.45 1.07 25.65
CA TYR A 261 -20.02 2.35 25.29
C TYR A 261 -20.18 3.25 26.52
N GLY A 262 -20.02 4.55 26.32
CA GLY A 262 -20.18 5.58 27.35
C GLY A 262 -21.62 6.11 27.41
N GLY A 263 -21.99 6.70 28.54
CA GLY A 263 -23.33 7.24 28.80
C GLY A 263 -23.52 8.69 28.38
N ASP A 264 -23.23 9.02 27.11
CA ASP A 264 -23.66 10.31 26.57
C ASP A 264 -25.17 10.28 26.30
N ALA A 265 -25.90 11.22 26.87
CA ALA A 265 -27.36 11.20 26.86
C ALA A 265 -27.88 11.45 25.44
N GLY A 266 -28.42 10.40 24.81
CA GLY A 266 -28.96 10.43 23.44
C GLY A 266 -28.02 9.90 22.37
N PHE A 267 -26.79 9.48 22.72
CA PHE A 267 -25.78 9.06 21.75
C PHE A 267 -24.98 7.84 22.18
N THR A 268 -24.90 6.84 21.31
CA THR A 268 -23.98 5.71 21.47
C THR A 268 -22.58 6.15 21.07
N ALA A 269 -21.66 6.21 22.03
CA ALA A 269 -20.26 6.54 21.81
C ALA A 269 -19.37 5.43 22.36
N VAL A 270 -18.39 4.96 21.59
CA VAL A 270 -17.38 4.03 22.09
C VAL A 270 -16.62 4.70 23.23
N ALA A 271 -16.50 4.01 24.36
CA ALA A 271 -15.74 4.47 25.52
C ALA A 271 -14.42 3.70 25.66
N THR A 272 -14.42 2.39 25.42
CA THR A 272 -13.20 1.59 25.38
C THR A 272 -13.24 0.54 24.29
N VAL A 273 -12.07 0.22 23.76
CA VAL A 273 -11.85 -0.99 22.98
C VAL A 273 -10.67 -1.74 23.59
N THR A 274 -10.93 -2.96 24.04
CA THR A 274 -9.92 -3.87 24.58
C THR A 274 -9.55 -4.89 23.50
N THR A 275 -8.29 -4.92 23.07
CA THR A 275 -7.79 -5.90 22.11
C THR A 275 -7.53 -7.26 22.78
N PRO A 276 -7.40 -8.35 22.01
CA PRO A 276 -7.21 -9.68 22.59
C PRO A 276 -5.96 -9.86 23.45
N ASP A 277 -4.91 -9.08 23.18
CA ASP A 277 -3.68 -9.04 23.99
C ASP A 277 -3.84 -8.25 25.30
N GLY A 278 -5.05 -7.75 25.58
CA GLY A 278 -5.40 -7.04 26.81
C GLY A 278 -5.12 -5.55 26.77
N ALA A 279 -4.59 -5.00 25.68
CA ALA A 279 -4.38 -3.56 25.56
C ALA A 279 -5.74 -2.83 25.47
N VAL A 280 -5.88 -1.76 26.26
CA VAL A 280 -7.11 -0.99 26.35
C VAL A 280 -6.90 0.38 25.73
N ARG A 281 -7.67 0.67 24.67
CA ARG A 281 -7.82 2.03 24.14
C ARG A 281 -9.01 2.69 24.81
N GLN A 282 -8.84 3.96 25.19
CA GLN A 282 -9.90 4.75 25.81
C GLN A 282 -10.28 5.93 24.92
N TYR A 283 -11.56 6.24 24.91
CA TYR A 283 -12.15 7.29 24.11
C TYR A 283 -12.98 8.16 25.04
N ASP A 284 -12.50 9.38 25.29
CA ASP A 284 -13.26 10.33 26.10
C ASP A 284 -14.41 10.88 25.25
N THR A 285 -15.63 10.88 25.79
CA THR A 285 -16.72 11.70 25.26
C THR A 285 -16.21 13.14 25.04
N PRO A 286 -16.68 13.85 24.01
CA PRO A 286 -16.08 15.11 23.59
C PRO A 286 -15.84 16.08 24.76
N ARG A 287 -14.59 16.51 24.93
CA ARG A 287 -14.17 17.44 26.01
C ARG A 287 -14.73 18.85 25.78
N THR A 288 -15.00 19.16 24.51
CA THR A 288 -15.75 20.29 23.98
C THR A 288 -16.62 19.77 22.82
N PRO A 289 -17.54 20.55 22.22
CA PRO A 289 -18.36 20.07 21.09
C PRO A 289 -17.58 19.52 19.88
N SER A 290 -16.27 19.80 19.77
CA SER A 290 -15.45 19.45 18.61
C SER A 290 -14.16 18.69 18.94
N GLU A 291 -13.78 18.56 20.22
CA GLU A 291 -12.50 17.94 20.63
C GLU A 291 -12.72 16.56 21.26
N ILE A 292 -12.06 15.53 20.70
CA ILE A 292 -12.03 14.16 21.20
C ILE A 292 -10.62 13.81 21.64
N ARG A 293 -10.51 13.13 22.79
CA ARG A 293 -9.25 12.52 23.25
C ARG A 293 -9.31 11.01 23.09
N VAL A 294 -8.35 10.46 22.37
CA VAL A 294 -8.09 9.03 22.25
C VAL A 294 -6.84 8.70 23.03
N ILE A 295 -6.90 7.74 23.95
CA ILE A 295 -5.74 7.21 24.67
C ILE A 295 -5.47 5.82 24.10
N ASP A 296 -4.24 5.63 23.64
CA ASP A 296 -3.83 4.37 23.04
C ASP A 296 -3.58 3.26 24.10
N GLY A 297 -3.14 2.08 23.67
CA GLY A 297 -2.87 0.96 24.58
C GLY A 297 -1.68 1.18 25.53
N ASN A 298 -0.76 2.09 25.21
CA ASN A 298 0.37 2.44 26.07
C ASN A 298 0.04 3.56 27.08
N GLY A 299 -1.14 4.18 26.97
CA GLY A 299 -1.57 5.31 27.82
C GLY A 299 -1.24 6.68 27.22
N ASP A 300 -0.85 6.74 25.95
CA ASP A 300 -0.44 7.95 25.25
C ASP A 300 -1.67 8.67 24.64
N PRO A 301 -1.96 9.92 25.02
CA PRO A 301 -3.16 10.64 24.57
C PRO A 301 -2.94 11.40 23.26
N MET A 302 -3.81 11.17 22.27
CA MET A 302 -3.94 11.99 21.07
C MET A 302 -5.26 12.78 21.10
N PHE A 303 -5.21 14.04 20.69
CA PHE A 303 -6.38 14.92 20.63
C PHE A 303 -6.74 15.22 19.18
N TYR A 304 -8.02 15.18 18.87
CA TYR A 304 -8.54 15.49 17.55
C TYR A 304 -9.60 16.58 17.67
N THR A 305 -9.47 17.61 16.84
CA THR A 305 -10.50 18.64 16.69
C THR A 305 -11.05 18.56 15.28
N SER A 306 -12.38 18.52 15.14
CA SER A 306 -13.04 18.40 13.84
C SER A 306 -14.13 19.46 13.64
N THR A 307 -14.44 19.76 12.38
CA THR A 307 -15.65 20.53 12.05
C THR A 307 -16.91 19.75 12.41
N ALA A 308 -18.07 20.41 12.41
CA ALA A 308 -19.37 19.72 12.55
C ALA A 308 -19.61 18.66 11.45
N LEU A 309 -18.95 18.79 10.28
CA LEU A 309 -19.02 17.80 9.19
C LEU A 309 -18.03 16.62 9.37
N GLY A 310 -17.26 16.60 10.47
CA GLY A 310 -16.25 15.57 10.75
C GLY A 310 -14.88 15.81 10.10
N LEU A 311 -14.72 16.86 9.28
CA LEU A 311 -13.41 17.19 8.69
C LEU A 311 -12.40 17.53 9.79
N LEU A 312 -11.27 16.83 9.82
CA LEU A 312 -10.22 17.00 10.82
C LEU A 312 -9.56 18.37 10.69
N LEU A 313 -9.69 19.23 11.71
CA LEU A 313 -9.06 20.55 11.82
C LEU A 313 -7.68 20.49 12.46
N SER A 314 -7.49 19.65 13.47
CA SER A 314 -6.18 19.45 14.09
C SER A 314 -6.06 18.08 14.73
N SER A 315 -4.84 17.55 14.73
CA SER A 315 -4.45 16.42 15.57
C SER A 315 -3.23 16.82 16.41
N THR A 316 -3.35 16.68 17.72
CA THR A 316 -2.26 16.95 18.67
C THR A 316 -1.80 15.65 19.29
N ASP A 317 -0.51 15.37 19.14
CA ASP A 317 0.10 14.15 19.61
C ASP A 317 0.42 14.18 21.13
N PRO A 318 0.81 13.06 21.73
CA PRO A 318 1.17 12.97 23.15
C PRO A 318 2.30 13.91 23.62
N ALA A 319 3.16 14.37 22.70
CA ALA A 319 4.23 15.33 23.01
C ALA A 319 3.77 16.79 22.86
N GLY A 320 2.50 17.03 22.50
CA GLY A 320 1.93 18.36 22.28
C GLY A 320 2.21 18.94 20.89
N ASN A 321 2.80 18.17 19.97
CA ASN A 321 2.98 18.63 18.60
C ASN A 321 1.63 18.61 17.89
N THR A 322 1.24 19.74 17.31
CA THR A 322 -0.05 19.88 16.62
C THR A 322 0.15 19.96 15.12
N THR A 323 -0.56 19.08 14.39
CA THR A 323 -0.76 19.21 12.95
C THR A 323 -2.13 19.84 12.72
N THR A 324 -2.22 20.84 11.85
CA THR A 324 -3.47 21.56 11.54
C THR A 324 -3.83 21.46 10.06
N TYR A 325 -5.13 21.60 9.79
CA TYR A 325 -5.69 21.55 8.45
C TYR A 325 -6.72 22.66 8.28
N ALA A 326 -6.77 23.24 7.08
CA ALA A 326 -7.78 24.21 6.69
C ALA A 326 -8.60 23.68 5.52
N TYR A 327 -9.86 24.09 5.45
CA TYR A 327 -10.80 23.69 4.39
C TYR A 327 -11.53 24.91 3.85
N ASP A 328 -11.97 24.82 2.59
CA ASP A 328 -12.93 25.77 2.03
C ASP A 328 -14.38 25.42 2.43
N ALA A 329 -15.35 26.24 2.01
CA ALA A 329 -16.77 26.01 2.30
C ALA A 329 -17.34 24.72 1.66
N SER A 330 -16.64 24.18 0.66
CA SER A 330 -16.99 22.94 -0.05
C SER A 330 -16.35 21.71 0.60
N GLY A 331 -15.53 21.88 1.64
CA GLY A 331 -14.85 20.78 2.34
C GLY A 331 -13.55 20.32 1.68
N ASN A 332 -13.02 21.05 0.69
CA ASN A 332 -11.71 20.75 0.10
C ASN A 332 -10.61 21.23 1.03
N ARG A 333 -9.60 20.39 1.29
CA ARG A 333 -8.45 20.77 2.13
C ARG A 333 -7.61 21.83 1.42
N THR A 334 -7.52 23.04 1.96
CA THR A 334 -6.74 24.17 1.41
C THR A 334 -5.36 24.29 2.02
N GLN A 335 -5.13 23.76 3.22
CA GLN A 335 -3.82 23.76 3.87
C GLN A 335 -3.65 22.54 4.77
N ALA A 336 -2.40 22.10 4.91
CA ALA A 336 -1.92 21.27 6.01
C ALA A 336 -0.67 21.92 6.60
N ALA A 337 -0.55 21.97 7.92
CA ALA A 337 0.64 22.48 8.60
C ALA A 337 1.09 21.50 9.69
N ASN A 338 2.38 21.18 9.75
CA ASN A 338 2.93 20.35 10.83
C ASN A 338 3.31 21.20 12.05
N ALA A 339 3.78 20.56 13.12
CA ALA A 339 4.13 21.24 14.36
C ALA A 339 5.40 22.11 14.29
N ALA A 340 6.21 21.96 13.23
CA ALA A 340 7.31 22.89 12.94
C ALA A 340 6.84 24.17 12.23
N GLY A 341 5.54 24.28 11.91
CA GLY A 341 4.97 25.40 11.16
C GLY A 341 5.15 25.29 9.64
N GLU A 342 5.61 24.14 9.14
CA GLU A 342 5.77 23.92 7.70
C GLU A 342 4.42 23.63 7.08
N THR A 343 4.10 24.38 6.02
CA THR A 343 2.79 24.34 5.37
C THR A 343 2.85 23.73 3.97
N ILE A 344 1.83 22.96 3.63
CA ILE A 344 1.48 22.61 2.25
C ILE A 344 0.15 23.28 1.94
N ASN A 345 0.12 24.09 0.89
CA ASN A 345 -1.07 24.79 0.44
C ASN A 345 -1.64 24.15 -0.83
N PHE A 346 -2.95 23.98 -0.88
CA PHE A 346 -3.71 23.40 -1.98
C PHE A 346 -4.64 24.45 -2.56
N SER A 347 -4.67 24.59 -3.88
CA SER A 347 -5.57 25.50 -4.59
C SER A 347 -6.54 24.72 -5.46
N TYR A 348 -7.78 25.20 -5.55
CA TYR A 348 -8.83 24.58 -6.35
C TYR A 348 -9.48 25.60 -7.28
N ASP A 349 -10.02 25.13 -8.40
CA ASP A 349 -10.93 25.94 -9.22
C ASP A 349 -12.36 25.92 -8.65
N SER A 350 -13.29 26.65 -9.29
CA SER A 350 -14.70 26.69 -8.87
C SER A 350 -15.44 25.36 -8.99
N SER A 351 -14.86 24.39 -9.70
CA SER A 351 -15.41 23.04 -9.88
C SER A 351 -14.83 22.04 -8.88
N GLY A 352 -13.95 22.48 -7.97
CA GLY A 352 -13.29 21.64 -6.97
C GLY A 352 -12.08 20.86 -7.50
N ASN A 353 -11.61 21.17 -8.71
CA ASN A 353 -10.42 20.50 -9.25
C ASN A 353 -9.14 21.09 -8.64
N LEU A 354 -8.18 20.24 -8.27
CA LEU A 354 -6.90 20.66 -7.70
C LEU A 354 -6.04 21.34 -8.78
N THR A 355 -5.73 22.63 -8.60
CA THR A 355 -4.95 23.46 -9.56
C THR A 355 -3.53 23.73 -9.11
N ALA A 356 -3.22 23.62 -7.81
CA ALA A 356 -1.85 23.75 -7.34
C ALA A 356 -1.59 23.10 -5.98
N ILE A 357 -0.34 22.70 -5.79
CA ILE A 357 0.25 22.31 -4.50
C ILE A 357 1.52 23.12 -4.31
N THR A 358 1.66 23.80 -3.17
CA THR A 358 2.86 24.58 -2.83
C THR A 358 3.38 24.18 -1.46
N ASP A 359 4.62 23.71 -1.39
CA ASP A 359 5.27 23.37 -0.13
C ASP A 359 5.88 24.59 0.57
N SER A 360 6.41 24.39 1.78
CA SER A 360 7.05 25.42 2.59
C SER A 360 8.38 25.95 2.03
N GLY A 361 8.96 25.26 1.04
CA GLY A 361 10.08 25.75 0.24
C GLY A 361 9.67 26.66 -0.92
N ASN A 362 8.37 26.96 -1.06
CA ASN A 362 7.75 27.60 -2.23
C ASN A 362 7.90 26.79 -3.53
N ASN A 363 8.19 25.49 -3.45
CA ASN A 363 8.14 24.63 -4.63
C ASN A 363 6.68 24.41 -5.00
N ARG A 364 6.33 24.72 -6.24
CA ARG A 364 4.95 24.71 -6.72
C ARG A 364 4.76 23.74 -7.87
N TRP A 365 3.88 22.78 -7.65
CA TRP A 365 3.23 22.02 -8.71
C TRP A 365 1.93 22.71 -9.11
N SER A 366 1.61 22.73 -10.39
CA SER A 366 0.35 23.30 -10.88
C SER A 366 -0.29 22.44 -11.96
N ALA A 367 -1.60 22.57 -12.10
CA ALA A 367 -2.41 21.90 -13.10
C ALA A 367 -3.45 22.86 -13.69
N ASP A 368 -3.76 22.65 -14.97
CA ASP A 368 -4.89 23.27 -15.64
C ASP A 368 -5.80 22.23 -16.29
N TYR A 369 -7.04 22.63 -16.52
CA TYR A 369 -8.12 21.76 -16.96
C TYR A 369 -8.75 22.31 -18.23
N SER A 370 -9.10 21.41 -19.15
CA SER A 370 -9.82 21.72 -20.38
C SER A 370 -11.04 20.82 -20.47
N ASN A 371 -12.23 21.41 -20.66
CA ASN A 371 -13.51 20.70 -20.64
C ASN A 371 -13.69 19.80 -19.40
N GLY A 372 -13.23 20.28 -18.24
CA GLY A 372 -13.32 19.55 -16.96
C GLY A 372 -12.32 18.40 -16.78
N SER A 373 -11.43 18.14 -17.74
CA SER A 373 -10.40 17.10 -17.65
C SER A 373 -9.01 17.72 -17.45
N LEU A 374 -8.15 17.06 -16.66
CA LEU A 374 -6.79 17.51 -16.36
C LEU A 374 -5.94 17.57 -17.63
N ALA A 375 -5.61 18.77 -18.11
CA ALA A 375 -4.96 18.99 -19.41
C ALA A 375 -3.44 19.11 -19.31
N HIS A 376 -2.93 19.78 -18.27
CA HIS A 376 -1.49 19.87 -18.04
C HIS A 376 -1.14 19.71 -16.56
N ILE A 377 0.08 19.22 -16.33
CA ILE A 377 0.75 19.26 -15.03
C ILE A 377 2.10 19.94 -15.24
N THR A 378 2.45 20.88 -14.37
CA THR A 378 3.75 21.56 -14.36
C THR A 378 4.44 21.34 -13.03
N ASP A 379 5.70 20.90 -13.06
CA ASP A 379 6.52 20.73 -11.86
C ASP A 379 7.19 22.05 -11.41
N PRO A 380 7.78 22.08 -10.20
CA PRO A 380 8.57 23.22 -9.72
C PRO A 380 9.68 23.70 -10.68
N ASN A 381 10.28 22.79 -11.44
CA ASN A 381 11.33 23.06 -12.43
C ASN A 381 10.79 23.55 -13.78
N LYS A 382 9.47 23.78 -13.92
CA LYS A 382 8.77 24.22 -15.15
C LYS A 382 8.72 23.18 -16.27
N ASN A 383 8.95 21.91 -15.95
CA ASN A 383 8.67 20.83 -16.87
C ASN A 383 7.16 20.61 -16.97
N VAL A 384 6.64 20.40 -18.18
CA VAL A 384 5.20 20.28 -18.45
C VAL A 384 4.86 18.93 -19.05
N TRP A 385 3.86 18.27 -18.46
CA TRP A 385 3.20 17.10 -19.05
C TRP A 385 1.85 17.53 -19.63
N THR A 386 1.55 17.10 -20.85
CA THR A 386 0.27 17.37 -21.55
C THR A 386 -0.53 16.10 -21.65
N LEU A 387 -1.81 16.14 -21.27
CA LEU A 387 -2.73 15.01 -21.28
C LEU A 387 -3.82 15.21 -22.34
N LYS A 388 -4.21 14.11 -23.00
CA LYS A 388 -5.24 14.09 -24.05
C LYS A 388 -6.30 13.05 -23.75
N TYR A 389 -7.56 13.43 -23.95
CA TYR A 389 -8.72 12.59 -23.70
C TYR A 389 -9.56 12.39 -24.96
N ASP A 390 -10.27 11.27 -25.04
CA ASP A 390 -11.33 11.08 -26.02
C ASP A 390 -12.63 11.81 -25.62
N ALA A 391 -13.65 11.75 -26.48
CA ALA A 391 -14.95 12.37 -26.20
C ALA A 391 -15.70 11.74 -25.00
N GLY A 392 -15.31 10.53 -24.58
CA GLY A 392 -15.83 9.86 -23.40
C GLY A 392 -15.08 10.20 -22.11
N GLY A 393 -14.07 11.09 -22.17
CA GLY A 393 -13.28 11.48 -21.01
C GLY A 393 -12.20 10.47 -20.62
N ASN A 394 -11.87 9.49 -21.47
CA ASN A 394 -10.81 8.53 -21.18
C ASN A 394 -9.45 9.08 -21.61
N LEU A 395 -8.42 8.90 -20.78
CA LEU A 395 -7.04 9.26 -21.14
C LEU A 395 -6.58 8.40 -22.34
N ILE A 396 -6.16 9.07 -23.41
CA ILE A 396 -5.67 8.46 -24.67
C ILE A 396 -4.26 8.90 -25.05
N GLY A 397 -3.67 9.85 -24.33
CA GLY A 397 -2.27 10.19 -24.52
C GLY A 397 -1.69 11.12 -23.49
N VAL A 398 -0.38 11.01 -23.33
CA VAL A 398 0.46 11.82 -22.45
C VAL A 398 1.71 12.22 -23.23
N THR A 399 2.02 13.51 -23.26
CA THR A 399 3.29 14.04 -23.76
C THR A 399 4.13 14.50 -22.58
N ASN A 400 5.36 13.98 -22.48
CA ASN A 400 6.30 14.33 -21.44
C ASN A 400 7.03 15.66 -21.75
N PRO A 401 7.78 16.24 -20.79
CA PRO A 401 8.49 17.51 -20.98
C PRO A 401 9.56 17.50 -22.09
N LEU A 402 10.03 16.32 -22.48
CA LEU A 402 10.98 16.11 -23.58
C LEU A 402 10.27 15.89 -24.93
N SER A 403 8.98 16.22 -25.03
CA SER A 403 8.11 16.04 -26.21
C SER A 403 7.86 14.58 -26.63
N GLY A 404 8.26 13.60 -25.80
CA GLY A 404 7.93 12.20 -26.04
C GLY A 404 6.47 11.91 -25.73
N ALA A 405 5.71 11.38 -26.69
CA ALA A 405 4.27 11.13 -26.56
C ALA A 405 3.95 9.64 -26.43
N THR A 406 3.32 9.24 -25.33
CA THR A 406 2.68 7.92 -25.18
C THR A 406 1.21 8.05 -25.55
N SER A 407 0.65 7.09 -26.28
CA SER A 407 -0.76 7.11 -26.69
C SER A 407 -1.42 5.76 -26.54
N ALA A 408 -2.75 5.72 -26.44
CA ALA A 408 -3.51 4.49 -26.40
C ALA A 408 -4.70 4.48 -27.35
N THR A 409 -5.03 3.28 -27.84
CA THR A 409 -6.29 2.99 -28.51
C THR A 409 -7.19 2.19 -27.59
N ARG A 410 -8.51 2.35 -27.74
CA ARG A 410 -9.52 1.65 -26.94
C ARG A 410 -10.55 0.97 -27.83
N ASN A 411 -11.18 -0.09 -27.32
CA ASN A 411 -12.34 -0.70 -27.96
C ASN A 411 -13.64 0.04 -27.58
N ALA A 412 -14.79 -0.38 -28.14
CA ALA A 412 -16.09 0.20 -27.82
C ALA A 412 -16.48 0.08 -26.33
N ALA A 413 -15.95 -0.92 -25.63
CA ALA A 413 -16.11 -1.14 -24.20
C ALA A 413 -15.22 -0.22 -23.33
N GLY A 414 -14.41 0.65 -23.94
CA GLY A 414 -13.51 1.58 -23.25
C GLY A 414 -12.17 0.97 -22.81
N GLN A 415 -11.93 -0.32 -23.06
CA GLN A 415 -10.72 -1.03 -22.65
C GLN A 415 -9.54 -0.69 -23.57
N VAL A 416 -8.34 -0.50 -23.01
CA VAL A 416 -7.12 -0.21 -23.78
C VAL A 416 -6.72 -1.42 -24.61
N THR A 417 -6.65 -1.29 -25.93
CA THR A 417 -6.25 -2.36 -26.86
C THR A 417 -4.82 -2.22 -27.37
N SER A 418 -4.25 -1.02 -27.30
CA SER A 418 -2.84 -0.80 -27.59
C SER A 418 -2.33 0.42 -26.86
N VAL A 419 -1.08 0.37 -26.41
CA VAL A 419 -0.30 1.52 -25.94
C VAL A 419 0.92 1.66 -26.84
N ALA A 420 1.13 2.86 -27.38
CA ALA A 420 2.28 3.20 -28.19
C ALA A 420 3.23 4.13 -27.42
N ASP A 421 4.52 3.81 -27.40
CA ASP A 421 5.58 4.63 -26.82
C ASP A 421 5.92 5.84 -27.73
N PRO A 422 6.80 6.77 -27.28
CA PRO A 422 7.22 7.91 -28.10
C PRO A 422 7.94 7.58 -29.41
N LEU A 423 8.46 6.36 -29.56
CA LEU A 423 9.14 5.88 -30.77
C LEU A 423 8.16 5.19 -31.74
N GLY A 424 6.90 5.02 -31.33
CA GLY A 424 5.84 4.37 -32.10
C GLY A 424 5.78 2.85 -31.92
N ASN A 425 6.58 2.28 -31.02
CA ASN A 425 6.50 0.87 -30.67
C ASN A 425 5.22 0.60 -29.88
N LYS A 426 4.62 -0.57 -30.06
CA LYS A 426 3.27 -0.86 -29.55
C LYS A 426 3.21 -2.11 -28.70
N SER A 427 2.74 -1.95 -27.48
CA SER A 427 2.11 -3.02 -26.69
C SER A 427 0.65 -3.18 -27.10
N GLN A 428 0.14 -4.41 -27.16
CA GLN A 428 -1.24 -4.73 -27.54
C GLN A 428 -1.91 -5.65 -26.52
N TYR A 429 -3.20 -5.46 -26.33
CA TYR A 429 -4.00 -6.15 -25.33
C TYR A 429 -5.27 -6.70 -25.98
N GLN A 430 -5.55 -7.98 -25.73
CA GLN A 430 -6.77 -8.64 -26.14
C GLN A 430 -7.55 -9.06 -24.90
N TYR A 431 -8.87 -8.99 -24.99
CA TYR A 431 -9.76 -9.32 -23.87
C TYR A 431 -10.67 -10.48 -24.26
N ASN A 432 -10.97 -11.36 -23.30
CA ASN A 432 -12.02 -12.35 -23.45
C ASN A 432 -13.41 -11.72 -23.23
N THR A 433 -14.47 -12.52 -23.32
CA THR A 433 -15.86 -12.10 -23.09
C THR A 433 -16.13 -11.60 -21.68
N ASP A 434 -15.30 -12.00 -20.72
CA ASP A 434 -15.34 -11.55 -19.32
C ASP A 434 -14.64 -10.17 -19.14
N GLY A 435 -14.04 -9.64 -20.22
CA GLY A 435 -13.28 -8.41 -20.19
C GLY A 435 -11.96 -8.51 -19.41
N LEU A 436 -11.45 -9.72 -19.20
CA LEU A 436 -10.12 -10.01 -18.66
C LEU A 436 -9.11 -10.12 -19.82
N ILE A 437 -7.85 -9.76 -19.60
CA ILE A 437 -6.81 -9.80 -20.63
C ILE A 437 -6.56 -11.26 -21.03
N SER A 438 -6.93 -11.66 -22.23
CA SER A 438 -6.69 -13.02 -22.75
C SER A 438 -5.36 -13.15 -23.48
N ALA A 439 -4.83 -12.06 -24.02
CA ALA A 439 -3.49 -12.01 -24.59
C ALA A 439 -2.84 -10.64 -24.46
N PHE A 440 -1.53 -10.65 -24.30
CA PHE A 440 -0.67 -9.48 -24.37
C PHE A 440 0.39 -9.70 -25.45
N THR A 441 0.65 -8.68 -26.25
CA THR A 441 1.73 -8.68 -27.24
C THR A 441 2.64 -7.48 -26.99
N ASP A 442 3.94 -7.70 -26.83
CA ASP A 442 4.92 -6.63 -26.58
C ASP A 442 5.35 -5.90 -27.88
N GLY A 443 6.25 -4.92 -27.75
CA GLY A 443 6.79 -4.17 -28.90
C GLY A 443 7.59 -5.01 -29.90
N LEU A 444 8.06 -6.20 -29.50
CA LEU A 444 8.80 -7.15 -30.33
C LEU A 444 7.90 -8.17 -31.04
N ASN A 445 6.58 -8.11 -30.81
CA ASN A 445 5.57 -9.10 -31.23
C ASN A 445 5.65 -10.46 -30.51
N ASN A 446 6.32 -10.53 -29.37
CA ASN A 446 6.20 -11.68 -28.50
C ASN A 446 4.81 -11.69 -27.87
N ARG A 447 4.17 -12.85 -27.78
CA ARG A 447 2.76 -12.97 -27.36
C ARG A 447 2.60 -13.91 -26.17
N TRP A 448 1.98 -13.39 -25.11
CA TRP A 448 1.54 -14.14 -23.93
C TRP A 448 0.04 -14.37 -23.98
N THR A 449 -0.43 -15.51 -23.48
CA THR A 449 -1.86 -15.77 -23.28
C THR A 449 -2.17 -16.10 -21.83
N TYR A 450 -3.39 -15.77 -21.41
CA TYR A 450 -3.82 -15.89 -20.02
C TYR A 450 -5.19 -16.56 -19.92
N ASP A 451 -5.26 -17.58 -19.07
CA ASP A 451 -6.51 -18.21 -18.64
C ASP A 451 -6.77 -17.91 -17.17
N TYR A 452 -8.04 -17.88 -16.80
CA TYR A 452 -8.48 -17.46 -15.46
C TYR A 452 -9.35 -18.52 -14.80
N ASP A 453 -9.26 -18.62 -13.48
CA ASP A 453 -10.17 -19.44 -12.69
C ASP A 453 -11.55 -18.78 -12.49
N GLY A 454 -12.43 -19.48 -11.78
CA GLY A 454 -13.77 -18.99 -11.43
C GLY A 454 -13.81 -17.75 -10.55
N ALA A 455 -12.68 -17.29 -10.01
CA ALA A 455 -12.52 -16.10 -9.20
C ALA A 455 -11.80 -14.95 -9.95
N ALA A 456 -11.67 -15.07 -11.28
CA ALA A 456 -10.97 -14.13 -12.16
C ALA A 456 -9.47 -13.98 -11.84
N ARG A 457 -8.84 -14.97 -11.18
CA ARG A 457 -7.40 -15.01 -10.92
C ARG A 457 -6.70 -15.77 -12.04
N THR A 458 -5.47 -15.39 -12.39
CA THR A 458 -4.75 -16.08 -13.48
C THR A 458 -4.46 -17.53 -13.11
N ALA A 459 -5.07 -18.46 -13.82
CA ALA A 459 -4.84 -19.89 -13.64
C ALA A 459 -3.68 -20.39 -14.51
N THR A 460 -3.50 -19.83 -15.70
CA THR A 460 -2.39 -20.16 -16.60
C THR A 460 -1.87 -18.92 -17.30
N LYS A 461 -0.56 -18.76 -17.36
CA LYS A 461 0.17 -17.82 -18.22
C LYS A 461 1.01 -18.64 -19.20
N THR A 462 0.78 -18.47 -20.50
CA THR A 462 1.60 -19.10 -21.53
C THR A 462 2.53 -18.05 -22.13
N ASP A 463 3.82 -18.34 -22.13
CA ASP A 463 4.85 -17.45 -22.68
C ASP A 463 4.95 -17.58 -24.23
N PRO A 464 5.71 -16.70 -24.89
CA PRO A 464 5.87 -16.71 -26.35
C PRO A 464 6.61 -17.94 -26.89
N ALA A 465 7.33 -18.69 -26.04
CA ALA A 465 7.93 -19.97 -26.38
C ALA A 465 6.95 -21.15 -26.25
N GLY A 466 5.72 -20.90 -25.75
CA GLY A 466 4.70 -21.92 -25.52
C GLY A 466 4.81 -22.61 -24.16
N ASN A 467 5.66 -22.12 -23.24
CA ASN A 467 5.73 -22.67 -21.89
C ASN A 467 4.56 -22.15 -21.06
N ALA A 468 3.82 -23.06 -20.43
CA ALA A 468 2.70 -22.73 -19.59
C ALA A 468 3.09 -22.75 -18.10
N LEU A 469 3.03 -21.60 -17.45
CA LEU A 469 3.04 -21.46 -15.99
C LEU A 469 1.61 -21.59 -15.48
N LYS A 470 1.32 -22.67 -14.77
CA LYS A 470 0.02 -22.88 -14.10
C LYS A 470 0.11 -22.52 -12.64
N VAL A 471 -0.93 -21.87 -12.14
CA VAL A 471 -1.02 -21.36 -10.77
C VAL A 471 -2.33 -21.83 -10.14
N THR A 472 -2.23 -22.32 -8.90
CA THR A 472 -3.41 -22.51 -8.05
C THR A 472 -3.31 -21.58 -6.85
N TYR A 473 -4.44 -21.33 -6.19
CA TYR A 473 -4.53 -20.38 -5.10
C TYR A 473 -5.23 -21.00 -3.89
N THR A 474 -4.83 -20.54 -2.71
CA THR A 474 -5.56 -20.72 -1.46
C THR A 474 -6.91 -19.96 -1.51
N ALA A 475 -7.78 -20.19 -0.54
CA ALA A 475 -9.04 -19.46 -0.45
C ALA A 475 -8.81 -17.95 -0.24
N GLY A 476 -7.78 -17.57 0.54
CA GLY A 476 -7.31 -16.20 0.75
C GLY A 476 -6.48 -15.58 -0.39
N ASN A 477 -6.57 -16.07 -1.63
CA ASN A 477 -5.88 -15.56 -2.82
C ASN A 477 -4.34 -15.59 -2.83
N ARG A 478 -3.70 -16.28 -1.88
CA ARG A 478 -2.26 -16.56 -1.95
C ARG A 478 -2.00 -17.70 -2.93
N ILE A 479 -0.86 -17.69 -3.61
CA ILE A 479 -0.43 -18.80 -4.49
C ILE A 479 -0.31 -20.07 -3.63
N ALA A 480 -0.98 -21.15 -4.03
CA ALA A 480 -0.91 -22.45 -3.36
C ALA A 480 0.06 -23.41 -4.07
N SER A 481 0.16 -23.33 -5.40
CA SER A 481 1.13 -24.11 -6.16
C SER A 481 1.46 -23.46 -7.50
N LEU A 482 2.67 -23.73 -7.98
CA LEU A 482 3.12 -23.44 -9.33
C LEU A 482 3.48 -24.74 -10.05
N SER A 483 3.18 -24.83 -11.35
CA SER A 483 3.71 -25.90 -12.19
C SER A 483 4.06 -25.40 -13.59
N ALA A 484 5.20 -25.83 -14.11
CA ALA A 484 5.67 -25.53 -15.46
C ALA A 484 6.37 -26.77 -16.04
N GLY A 485 5.81 -27.34 -17.11
CA GLY A 485 6.25 -28.63 -17.65
C GLY A 485 6.12 -29.74 -16.60
N THR A 486 7.23 -30.41 -16.29
CA THR A 486 7.31 -31.45 -15.23
C THR A 486 7.71 -30.90 -13.87
N THR A 487 8.01 -29.60 -13.76
CA THR A 487 8.41 -28.95 -12.51
C THR A 487 7.17 -28.50 -11.75
N GLN A 488 7.07 -28.85 -10.47
CA GLN A 488 6.00 -28.43 -9.58
C GLN A 488 6.57 -27.91 -8.26
N SER A 489 5.98 -26.84 -7.73
CA SER A 489 6.28 -26.31 -6.41
C SER A 489 4.98 -26.06 -5.65
N ASN A 490 4.88 -26.59 -4.43
CA ASN A 490 3.76 -26.32 -3.53
C ASN A 490 4.20 -25.27 -2.53
N PHE A 491 3.34 -24.29 -2.29
CA PHE A 491 3.63 -23.21 -1.37
C PHE A 491 3.22 -23.60 0.04
N ASP A 492 4.14 -23.41 0.98
CA ASP A 492 3.94 -23.73 2.39
C ASP A 492 4.12 -22.46 3.23
N TYR A 493 3.01 -22.01 3.82
CA TYR A 493 2.96 -20.84 4.71
C TYR A 493 2.88 -21.23 6.19
N SER A 494 2.96 -22.53 6.52
CA SER A 494 2.79 -23.04 7.90
C SER A 494 3.86 -22.55 8.87
N GLY A 495 5.02 -22.14 8.34
CA GLY A 495 6.08 -21.50 9.12
C GLY A 495 5.66 -20.15 9.74
N ILE A 496 4.64 -19.48 9.21
CA ILE A 496 4.14 -18.18 9.70
C ILE A 496 3.04 -18.41 10.75
N GLN A 497 3.31 -17.99 11.98
CA GLN A 497 2.35 -17.97 13.07
C GLN A 497 1.95 -16.53 13.38
N ARG A 498 0.66 -16.31 13.63
CA ARG A 498 0.10 -15.00 13.91
C ARG A 498 -0.68 -15.00 15.21
N ASP A 499 -0.75 -13.83 15.84
CA ASP A 499 -1.71 -13.62 16.91
C ASP A 499 -3.11 -13.31 16.36
N SER A 500 -4.03 -13.17 17.30
CA SER A 500 -5.41 -12.74 17.09
C SER A 500 -5.54 -11.39 16.35
N GLN A 501 -4.56 -10.49 16.43
CA GLN A 501 -4.59 -9.23 15.68
C GLN A 501 -3.96 -9.35 14.29
N ASN A 502 -3.73 -10.58 13.81
CA ASN A 502 -3.08 -10.92 12.55
C ASN A 502 -1.63 -10.41 12.43
N ARG A 503 -0.97 -10.15 13.56
CA ARG A 503 0.46 -9.80 13.62
C ARG A 503 1.30 -11.07 13.68
N ILE A 504 2.47 -11.10 13.03
CA ILE A 504 3.33 -12.29 13.02
C ILE A 504 3.97 -12.46 14.40
N THR A 505 3.76 -13.59 15.06
CA THR A 505 4.37 -13.91 16.37
C THR A 505 5.55 -14.87 16.25
N SER A 506 5.57 -15.69 15.19
CA SER A 506 6.73 -16.51 14.86
C SER A 506 6.81 -16.76 13.37
N TYR A 507 8.04 -16.90 12.88
CA TYR A 507 8.33 -17.39 11.54
C TYR A 507 9.40 -18.47 11.65
N THR A 508 9.13 -19.67 11.12
CA THR A 508 10.14 -20.72 10.95
C THR A 508 10.40 -20.91 9.46
N ASP A 509 11.65 -20.73 9.04
CA ASP A 509 12.05 -20.89 7.64
C ASP A 509 12.20 -22.37 7.23
N THR A 510 12.47 -22.60 5.95
CA THR A 510 12.65 -23.95 5.37
C THR A 510 13.85 -24.72 5.94
N PHE A 511 14.80 -24.03 6.60
CA PHE A 511 15.98 -24.63 7.23
C PHE A 511 15.78 -24.85 8.74
N GLY A 512 14.60 -24.54 9.28
CA GLY A 512 14.28 -24.68 10.70
C GLY A 512 14.74 -23.50 11.57
N ASN A 513 15.24 -22.41 10.97
CA ASN A 513 15.57 -21.21 11.72
C ASN A 513 14.28 -20.52 12.15
N LYS A 514 14.15 -20.31 13.46
CA LYS A 514 12.96 -19.72 14.05
C LYS A 514 13.22 -18.29 14.51
N LEU A 515 12.36 -17.38 14.08
CA LEU A 515 12.22 -16.03 14.58
C LEU A 515 10.95 -15.95 15.45
N THR A 516 10.99 -15.14 16.51
CA THR A 516 9.81 -14.82 17.31
C THR A 516 9.72 -13.32 17.56
N TYR A 517 8.49 -12.81 17.54
CA TYR A 517 8.20 -11.39 17.63
C TYR A 517 7.27 -11.14 18.81
N THR A 518 7.46 -10.02 19.50
CA THR A 518 6.50 -9.52 20.49
C THR A 518 6.15 -8.07 20.21
N TYR A 519 4.99 -7.66 20.69
CA TYR A 519 4.42 -6.35 20.46
C TYR A 519 4.11 -5.67 21.79
N ASP A 520 4.17 -4.34 21.82
CA ASP A 520 3.67 -3.53 22.94
C ASP A 520 2.14 -3.37 22.88
N ALA A 521 1.56 -2.67 23.86
CA ALA A 521 0.11 -2.48 23.94
C ALA A 521 -0.43 -1.52 22.86
N ALA A 522 0.42 -0.68 22.26
CA ALA A 522 0.10 0.11 21.07
C ALA A 522 0.12 -0.73 19.76
N GLY A 523 0.69 -1.94 19.80
CA GLY A 523 0.82 -2.86 18.68
C GLY A 523 2.12 -2.71 17.87
N GLN A 524 3.13 -2.04 18.43
CA GLN A 524 4.44 -1.86 17.83
C GLN A 524 5.37 -3.02 18.22
N MET A 525 6.20 -3.50 17.29
CA MET A 525 7.12 -4.62 17.55
C MET A 525 8.19 -4.19 18.55
N ASN A 526 8.17 -4.71 19.78
CA ASN A 526 9.13 -4.34 20.83
C ASN A 526 10.27 -5.36 21.00
N SER A 527 10.15 -6.55 20.38
CA SER A 527 11.20 -7.57 20.40
C SER A 527 11.19 -8.44 19.14
N LEU A 528 12.38 -8.73 18.64
CA LEU A 528 12.67 -9.74 17.61
C LEU A 528 13.75 -10.68 18.16
N THR A 529 13.41 -11.95 18.35
CA THR A 529 14.41 -12.97 18.71
C THR A 529 14.79 -13.77 17.48
N LEU A 530 16.06 -13.66 17.09
CA LEU A 530 16.71 -14.36 16.00
C LEU A 530 17.16 -15.77 16.44
N PRO A 531 17.52 -16.66 15.49
CA PRO A 531 18.00 -17.99 15.80
C PRO A 531 19.19 -18.00 16.79
N GLY A 532 19.22 -18.98 17.68
CA GLY A 532 20.22 -19.05 18.75
C GLY A 532 19.93 -18.14 19.96
N GLY A 533 18.67 -17.71 20.13
CA GLY A 533 18.19 -16.92 21.27
C GLY A 533 18.72 -15.49 21.28
N LYS A 534 18.98 -14.93 20.09
CA LYS A 534 19.65 -13.66 19.88
C LYS A 534 18.58 -12.57 19.77
N THR A 535 18.31 -11.87 20.87
CA THR A 535 17.19 -10.92 20.95
C THR A 535 17.60 -9.48 20.63
N VAL A 536 16.86 -8.84 19.73
CA VAL A 536 16.88 -7.41 19.45
C VAL A 536 15.62 -6.79 20.05
N SER A 537 15.78 -5.73 20.85
CA SER A 537 14.68 -5.00 21.48
C SER A 537 14.52 -3.62 20.85
N TYR A 538 13.27 -3.19 20.73
CA TYR A 538 12.87 -1.92 20.15
C TYR A 538 12.08 -1.13 21.18
N GLN A 539 12.40 0.14 21.33
CA GLN A 539 11.63 1.08 22.15
C GLN A 539 11.16 2.22 21.27
N TYR A 540 9.96 2.70 21.57
CA TYR A 540 9.33 3.79 20.87
C TYR A 540 9.15 4.96 21.83
N ASP A 541 9.20 6.19 21.32
CA ASP A 541 8.74 7.34 22.08
C ASP A 541 7.20 7.38 22.13
N HIS A 542 6.66 8.33 22.90
CA HIS A 542 5.22 8.56 23.01
C HIS A 542 4.54 8.93 21.68
N LEU A 543 5.31 9.13 20.59
CA LEU A 543 4.80 9.43 19.25
C LEU A 543 4.85 8.21 18.32
N HIS A 544 5.07 7.02 18.88
CA HIS A 544 5.23 5.76 18.13
C HIS A 544 6.39 5.81 17.13
N ARG A 545 7.44 6.59 17.42
CA ARG A 545 8.67 6.64 16.62
C ARG A 545 9.76 5.85 17.33
N LEU A 546 10.54 5.10 16.57
CA LEU A 546 11.60 4.25 17.11
C LEU A 546 12.64 5.11 17.84
N SER A 547 12.71 5.04 19.17
CA SER A 547 13.62 5.85 19.98
C SER A 547 14.90 5.11 20.32
N LYS A 548 14.84 3.79 20.47
CA LYS A 548 15.99 2.95 20.79
C LYS A 548 15.93 1.57 20.13
N VAL A 549 17.08 1.07 19.69
CA VAL A 549 17.30 -0.34 19.33
C VAL A 549 18.42 -0.88 20.22
N SER A 550 18.32 -2.10 20.71
CA SER A 550 19.43 -2.78 21.41
C SER A 550 19.49 -4.26 21.09
N ASP A 551 20.68 -4.85 21.01
CA ASP A 551 20.87 -6.28 20.76
C ASP A 551 21.26 -7.07 22.02
N TRP A 552 21.43 -8.38 21.85
CA TRP A 552 21.80 -9.33 22.90
C TRP A 552 23.23 -9.18 23.42
N GLN A 553 24.08 -8.39 22.77
CA GLN A 553 25.44 -8.08 23.24
C GLN A 553 25.49 -6.77 24.03
N GLY A 554 24.38 -6.04 24.10
CA GLY A 554 24.32 -4.72 24.72
C GLY A 554 24.72 -3.58 23.78
N ASN A 555 24.90 -3.83 22.48
CA ASN A 555 25.01 -2.75 21.51
C ASN A 555 23.65 -2.05 21.39
N PHE A 556 23.65 -0.75 21.17
CA PHE A 556 22.42 0.03 21.07
C PHE A 556 22.55 1.20 20.09
N ALA A 557 21.39 1.66 19.61
CA ALA A 557 21.23 2.91 18.88
C ALA A 557 20.14 3.76 19.52
N PHE A 558 20.33 5.08 19.54
CA PHE A 558 19.32 6.07 19.90
C PHE A 558 18.99 6.96 18.71
N TYR A 559 17.70 7.23 18.52
CA TYR A 559 17.22 8.21 17.55
C TYR A 559 16.75 9.47 18.25
N SER A 560 16.97 10.60 17.60
CA SER A 560 16.35 11.87 17.96
C SER A 560 15.68 12.47 16.72
N TYR A 561 14.56 13.13 16.95
CA TYR A 561 13.71 13.67 15.91
C TYR A 561 13.48 15.16 16.14
N ASP A 562 13.23 15.89 15.07
CA ASP A 562 12.63 17.22 15.19
C ASP A 562 11.13 17.16 15.51
N THR A 563 10.52 18.33 15.67
CA THR A 563 9.07 18.49 15.94
C THR A 563 8.20 18.06 14.76
N ALA A 564 8.75 17.91 13.56
CA ALA A 564 8.04 17.39 12.39
C ALA A 564 8.17 15.86 12.25
N GLY A 565 8.95 15.20 13.12
CA GLY A 565 9.13 13.75 13.11
C GLY A 565 10.23 13.23 12.21
N PHE A 566 11.09 14.11 11.66
CA PHE A 566 12.24 13.68 10.86
C PHE A 566 13.44 13.37 11.77
N PRO A 567 14.18 12.28 11.51
CA PRO A 567 15.35 11.95 12.32
C PRO A 567 16.44 13.00 12.11
N VAL A 568 16.89 13.63 13.19
CA VAL A 568 17.99 14.63 13.18
C VAL A 568 19.30 14.08 13.71
N SER A 569 19.25 13.00 14.51
CA SER A 569 20.43 12.28 14.95
C SER A 569 20.16 10.80 15.16
N LEU A 570 21.19 10.00 14.91
CA LEU A 570 21.32 8.58 15.25
C LEU A 570 22.64 8.40 15.99
N SER A 571 22.63 7.90 17.22
CA SER A 571 23.85 7.61 18.00
C SER A 571 23.96 6.11 18.26
N VAL A 572 25.03 5.47 17.79
CA VAL A 572 25.26 4.02 17.91
C VAL A 572 26.40 3.73 18.89
N SER A 573 26.20 2.82 19.83
CA SER A 573 27.19 2.45 20.85
C SER A 573 28.45 1.85 20.23
N GLY A 574 29.62 2.45 20.48
CA GLY A 574 30.88 1.98 19.88
C GLY A 574 30.95 2.15 18.35
N GLY A 575 29.97 2.84 17.75
CA GLY A 575 29.81 3.08 16.33
C GLY A 575 29.56 4.56 16.02
N PRO A 576 28.90 4.88 14.89
CA PRO A 576 28.73 6.27 14.48
C PRO A 576 27.73 7.07 15.29
N VAL A 577 28.05 8.35 15.48
CA VAL A 577 27.02 9.40 15.58
C VAL A 577 26.77 9.96 14.19
N THR A 578 25.53 9.86 13.74
CA THR A 578 25.05 10.40 12.47
C THR A 578 24.13 11.59 12.72
N ILE A 579 24.33 12.68 11.97
CA ILE A 579 23.54 13.92 12.05
C ILE A 579 22.94 14.20 10.67
N TYR A 580 21.64 14.53 10.65
CA TYR A 580 20.90 14.87 9.44
C TYR A 580 20.48 16.33 9.46
N GLN A 581 20.51 16.99 8.30
CA GLN A 581 19.97 18.33 8.11
C GLN A 581 19.07 18.36 6.88
N TYR A 582 17.91 18.99 7.01
CA TYR A 582 16.91 19.12 5.95
C TYR A 582 16.69 20.59 5.58
N ASP A 583 16.16 20.85 4.39
CA ASP A 583 15.60 22.17 4.06
C ASP A 583 14.13 22.30 4.42
N GLY A 584 13.57 23.48 4.17
CA GLY A 584 12.16 23.78 4.42
C GLY A 584 11.18 22.97 3.57
N ALA A 585 11.63 22.20 2.58
CA ALA A 585 10.79 21.23 1.84
C ALA A 585 11.08 19.78 2.29
N ARG A 586 11.82 19.60 3.39
CA ARG A 586 12.25 18.33 3.97
C ARG A 586 13.10 17.45 3.05
N ASN A 587 13.80 18.05 2.11
CA ASN A 587 14.86 17.36 1.38
C ASN A 587 16.14 17.33 2.23
N LEU A 588 16.83 16.19 2.30
CA LEU A 588 18.10 16.08 3.05
C LEU A 588 19.20 16.88 2.35
N ARG A 589 19.75 17.86 3.07
CA ARG A 589 20.83 18.74 2.64
C ARG A 589 22.18 18.40 3.22
N ALA A 590 22.24 17.76 4.39
CA ALA A 590 23.49 17.27 4.90
C ALA A 590 23.31 15.98 5.71
N ILE A 591 24.30 15.11 5.61
CA ILE A 591 24.46 13.95 6.47
C ILE A 591 25.93 13.83 6.86
N VAL A 592 26.20 13.70 8.15
CA VAL A 592 27.55 13.53 8.70
C VAL A 592 27.54 12.29 9.56
N SER A 593 28.48 11.38 9.34
CA SER A 593 28.69 10.17 10.13
C SER A 593 30.09 10.20 10.72
N THR A 594 30.20 10.06 12.03
CA THR A 594 31.46 10.11 12.77
C THR A 594 31.93 8.71 13.18
N GLY A 595 33.19 8.55 13.53
CA GLY A 595 33.71 7.38 14.23
C GLY A 595 33.44 7.48 15.74
N PRO A 596 33.78 6.43 16.51
CA PRO A 596 33.58 6.40 17.96
C PRO A 596 34.35 7.48 18.73
N ASP A 597 35.41 8.03 18.12
CA ASP A 597 36.24 9.12 18.65
C ASP A 597 35.70 10.52 18.30
N GLY A 598 34.56 10.60 17.61
CA GLY A 598 33.93 11.84 17.16
C GLY A 598 34.51 12.40 15.86
N THR A 599 35.51 11.76 15.24
CA THR A 599 36.08 12.21 13.97
C THR A 599 35.13 11.90 12.81
N PRO A 600 34.90 12.82 11.85
CA PRO A 600 34.08 12.50 10.67
C PRO A 600 34.67 11.37 9.83
N VAL A 601 33.90 10.30 9.63
CA VAL A 601 34.23 9.18 8.72
C VAL A 601 33.70 9.45 7.32
N ALA A 602 32.48 9.99 7.24
CA ALA A 602 31.85 10.39 5.99
C ALA A 602 30.97 11.62 6.21
N ALA A 603 30.96 12.55 5.26
CA ALA A 603 30.10 13.73 5.33
C ALA A 603 29.67 14.16 3.94
N TYR A 604 28.41 14.54 3.78
CA TYR A 604 27.85 14.95 2.49
C TYR A 604 27.01 16.19 2.67
N ARG A 605 27.14 17.13 1.73
CA ARG A 605 26.30 18.32 1.59
C ARG A 605 25.73 18.38 0.20
N TYR A 606 24.41 18.41 0.09
CA TYR A 606 23.68 18.38 -1.17
C TYR A 606 23.10 19.75 -1.52
N THR A 607 23.15 20.09 -2.81
CA THR A 607 22.23 21.07 -3.41
C THR A 607 21.07 20.31 -4.03
N VAL A 608 19.85 20.80 -3.81
CA VAL A 608 18.62 20.19 -4.32
C VAL A 608 17.87 21.21 -5.18
N ASP A 609 17.25 20.74 -6.28
CA ASP A 609 16.35 21.54 -7.10
C ASP A 609 14.94 21.62 -6.50
N GLY A 610 14.01 22.30 -7.17
CA GLY A 610 12.64 22.47 -6.68
C GLY A 610 11.82 21.18 -6.67
N ASN A 611 12.25 20.15 -7.40
CA ASN A 611 11.65 18.81 -7.38
C ASN A 611 12.23 17.93 -6.25
N GLY A 612 13.25 18.41 -5.54
CA GLY A 612 13.98 17.64 -4.53
C GLY A 612 15.09 16.75 -5.11
N ASN A 613 15.39 16.84 -6.40
CA ASN A 613 16.50 16.12 -7.00
C ASN A 613 17.83 16.70 -6.53
N ARG A 614 18.79 15.84 -6.20
CA ARG A 614 20.16 16.27 -5.88
C ARG A 614 20.88 16.69 -7.15
N THR A 615 21.30 17.95 -7.23
CA THR A 615 22.00 18.51 -8.39
C THR A 615 23.51 18.55 -8.20
N THR A 616 23.98 18.75 -6.97
CA THR A 616 25.42 18.71 -6.63
C THR A 616 25.63 18.12 -5.24
N VAL A 617 26.83 17.58 -5.01
CA VAL A 617 27.30 17.09 -3.72
C VAL A 617 28.72 17.57 -3.42
N SER A 618 28.94 18.07 -2.22
CA SER A 618 30.27 18.21 -1.61
C SER A 618 30.41 17.10 -0.57
N ALA A 619 31.49 16.32 -0.62
CA ALA A 619 31.63 15.13 0.21
C ALA A 619 33.03 14.99 0.83
N LEU A 620 33.07 14.49 2.06
CA LEU A 620 34.18 13.76 2.66
C LEU A 620 33.85 12.27 2.49
N GLU A 621 34.63 11.58 1.67
CA GLU A 621 34.48 10.15 1.40
C GLU A 621 35.60 9.37 2.09
N PRO A 622 35.31 8.24 2.74
CA PRO A 622 36.34 7.39 3.35
C PRO A 622 37.25 6.76 2.29
N ASN A 623 36.74 6.50 1.08
CA ASN A 623 37.51 6.07 -0.08
C ASN A 623 37.60 7.19 -1.12
N THR A 624 38.80 7.71 -1.38
CA THR A 624 39.04 8.84 -2.28
C THR A 624 39.42 8.44 -3.71
N SER A 625 39.26 7.16 -4.07
CA SER A 625 39.59 6.68 -5.42
C SER A 625 38.82 7.47 -6.47
N THR A 626 39.55 7.97 -7.47
CA THR A 626 38.96 8.69 -8.59
C THR A 626 38.45 7.72 -9.64
N PHE A 627 37.40 8.11 -10.34
CA PHE A 627 36.88 7.34 -11.47
C PHE A 627 36.37 8.28 -12.55
N ALA A 628 36.48 7.81 -13.80
CA ALA A 628 35.79 8.44 -14.90
C ALA A 628 34.46 7.70 -15.12
N LEU A 629 33.36 8.45 -15.18
CA LEU A 629 32.10 7.89 -15.66
C LEU A 629 32.30 7.45 -17.12
N PRO A 630 32.15 6.17 -17.45
CA PRO A 630 32.18 5.74 -18.84
C PRO A 630 31.05 6.44 -19.58
N ALA A 631 31.38 7.21 -20.62
CA ALA A 631 30.40 7.82 -21.49
C ALA A 631 30.09 6.84 -22.63
N TYR A 632 28.90 6.25 -22.58
CA TYR A 632 28.38 5.42 -23.66
C TYR A 632 26.94 5.78 -23.96
N THR A 633 26.52 5.56 -25.20
CA THR A 633 25.11 5.61 -25.60
C THR A 633 24.55 4.19 -25.63
N LEU A 634 23.29 4.03 -25.26
CA LEU A 634 22.55 2.77 -25.36
C LEU A 634 21.71 2.77 -26.64
N ALA A 635 21.72 1.66 -27.35
CA ALA A 635 20.72 1.34 -28.36
C ALA A 635 19.68 0.41 -27.76
N TYR A 636 18.43 0.58 -28.18
CA TYR A 636 17.28 -0.16 -27.65
C TYR A 636 16.55 -0.88 -28.79
N ASP A 637 15.88 -1.98 -28.45
CA ASP A 637 14.93 -2.62 -29.35
C ASP A 637 13.52 -2.00 -29.26
N ALA A 638 12.56 -2.60 -29.95
CA ALA A 638 11.19 -2.08 -30.00
C ALA A 638 10.41 -2.24 -28.68
N ASP A 639 10.88 -3.04 -27.73
CA ASP A 639 10.26 -3.12 -26.40
C ASP A 639 11.07 -2.31 -25.37
N ASN A 640 11.91 -1.40 -25.87
CA ASN A 640 12.77 -0.52 -25.08
C ASN A 640 13.75 -1.28 -24.18
N HIS A 641 14.13 -2.50 -24.57
CA HIS A 641 15.24 -3.20 -23.94
C HIS A 641 16.57 -2.70 -24.50
N PRO A 642 17.57 -2.41 -23.65
CA PRO A 642 18.91 -2.08 -24.14
C PRO A 642 19.52 -3.29 -24.83
N VAL A 643 20.02 -3.15 -26.06
CA VAL A 643 20.63 -4.24 -26.86
C VAL A 643 22.13 -4.06 -27.08
N SER A 644 22.63 -2.82 -27.07
CA SER A 644 24.06 -2.56 -27.19
C SER A 644 24.47 -1.20 -26.65
N ARG A 645 25.76 -1.04 -26.36
CA ARG A 645 26.42 0.21 -25.98
C ARG A 645 27.45 0.62 -27.02
N SER A 646 27.72 1.91 -27.13
CA SER A 646 28.75 2.45 -28.05
C SER A 646 30.18 1.99 -27.77
N ASP A 647 30.45 1.42 -26.59
CA ASP A 647 31.74 0.83 -26.21
C ASP A 647 31.85 -0.68 -26.52
N GLY A 648 30.88 -1.24 -27.25
CA GLY A 648 30.90 -2.61 -27.73
C GLY A 648 30.26 -3.64 -26.79
N GLN A 649 29.75 -3.22 -25.62
CA GLN A 649 28.97 -4.12 -24.76
C GLN A 649 27.59 -4.40 -25.37
N THR A 650 27.12 -5.64 -25.30
CA THR A 650 25.85 -6.10 -25.88
C THR A 650 25.01 -6.87 -24.88
N TYR A 651 23.70 -6.88 -25.12
CA TYR A 651 22.71 -7.51 -24.26
C TYR A 651 21.78 -8.37 -25.11
N LYS A 652 21.45 -9.57 -24.63
CA LYS A 652 20.53 -10.48 -25.32
C LYS A 652 19.42 -10.92 -24.39
N TYR A 653 18.25 -11.10 -24.98
CA TYR A 653 17.02 -11.50 -24.29
C TYR A 653 16.52 -12.81 -24.86
N ASP A 654 15.82 -13.60 -24.05
CA ASP A 654 15.05 -14.72 -24.56
C ASP A 654 13.73 -14.25 -25.20
N THR A 655 12.97 -15.20 -25.75
CA THR A 655 11.65 -14.93 -26.36
C THR A 655 10.59 -14.49 -25.35
N SER A 656 10.88 -14.55 -24.05
CA SER A 656 10.03 -14.02 -22.98
C SER A 656 10.51 -12.67 -22.46
N ALA A 657 11.35 -11.98 -23.24
CA ALA A 657 11.92 -10.66 -22.92
C ALA A 657 12.80 -10.63 -21.65
N ARG A 658 13.33 -11.76 -21.21
CA ARG A 658 14.25 -11.80 -20.04
C ARG A 658 15.69 -11.71 -20.49
N LEU A 659 16.49 -10.88 -19.81
CA LEU A 659 17.92 -10.74 -20.09
C LEU A 659 18.65 -12.07 -19.83
N THR A 660 19.30 -12.63 -20.86
CA THR A 660 20.04 -13.90 -20.77
C THR A 660 21.55 -13.76 -20.92
N THR A 661 22.01 -12.70 -21.60
CA THR A 661 23.45 -12.49 -21.85
C THR A 661 23.83 -11.02 -21.76
N VAL A 662 24.94 -10.75 -21.08
CA VAL A 662 25.72 -9.51 -21.17
C VAL A 662 27.09 -9.89 -21.75
N GLN A 663 27.58 -9.22 -22.78
CA GLN A 663 28.85 -9.58 -23.43
C GLN A 663 29.66 -8.33 -23.81
N GLY A 664 30.98 -8.36 -23.59
CA GLY A 664 31.89 -7.26 -23.91
C GLY A 664 32.81 -6.93 -22.74
N SER A 665 32.74 -5.70 -22.23
CA SER A 665 33.46 -5.24 -21.03
C SER A 665 33.09 -6.04 -19.77
N ARG A 666 31.92 -6.68 -19.78
CA ARG A 666 31.47 -7.68 -18.81
C ARG A 666 30.83 -8.84 -19.56
N ASN A 667 31.04 -10.05 -19.08
CA ASN A 667 30.50 -11.29 -19.65
C ASN A 667 29.68 -12.03 -18.59
N LEU A 668 28.36 -11.97 -18.70
CA LEU A 668 27.42 -12.65 -17.82
C LEU A 668 26.45 -13.49 -18.65
N THR A 669 26.16 -14.70 -18.20
CA THR A 669 25.06 -15.54 -18.68
C THR A 669 24.09 -15.74 -17.53
N LEU A 670 22.81 -15.41 -17.76
CA LEU A 670 21.75 -15.48 -16.75
C LEU A 670 20.83 -16.66 -17.09
N ALA A 671 20.62 -17.54 -16.11
CA ALA A 671 19.74 -18.70 -16.21
C ALA A 671 18.51 -18.49 -15.32
N TYR A 672 17.34 -18.87 -15.83
CA TYR A 672 16.06 -18.78 -15.12
C TYR A 672 15.50 -20.18 -14.89
N ASP A 673 14.81 -20.36 -13.76
CA ASP A 673 14.08 -21.60 -13.49
C ASP A 673 12.80 -21.69 -14.34
N ALA A 674 12.11 -22.83 -14.24
CA ALA A 674 10.87 -23.09 -14.98
C ALA A 674 9.73 -22.13 -14.63
N PHE A 675 9.82 -21.39 -13.52
CA PHE A 675 8.83 -20.39 -13.09
C PHE A 675 9.24 -18.95 -13.45
N GLY A 676 10.40 -18.79 -14.10
CA GLY A 676 10.92 -17.52 -14.58
C GLY A 676 11.68 -16.70 -13.55
N ARG A 677 12.12 -17.30 -12.44
CA ARG A 677 12.97 -16.64 -11.44
C ARG A 677 14.43 -16.85 -11.80
N LEU A 678 15.30 -15.87 -11.52
CA LEU A 678 16.73 -16.01 -11.77
C LEU A 678 17.32 -17.16 -10.92
N GLN A 679 17.81 -18.22 -11.57
CA GLN A 679 18.38 -19.40 -10.92
C GLN A 679 19.91 -19.31 -10.78
N GLY A 680 20.58 -18.56 -11.66
CA GLY A 680 22.00 -18.36 -11.56
C GLY A 680 22.57 -17.39 -12.59
N VAL A 681 23.81 -16.99 -12.34
CA VAL A 681 24.66 -16.16 -13.20
C VAL A 681 25.99 -16.88 -13.37
N SER A 682 26.54 -16.92 -14.58
CA SER A 682 27.88 -17.44 -14.88
C SER A 682 28.66 -16.50 -15.80
N GLY A 683 29.97 -16.74 -15.98
CA GLY A 683 30.85 -15.90 -16.80
C GLY A 683 31.94 -15.29 -15.94
N ASP A 684 32.06 -13.96 -15.93
CA ASP A 684 33.03 -13.23 -15.09
C ASP A 684 32.82 -13.48 -13.58
N ALA A 685 31.59 -13.83 -13.19
CA ALA A 685 31.24 -14.30 -11.85
C ALA A 685 30.28 -15.49 -11.95
N THR A 686 30.37 -16.43 -11.01
CA THR A 686 29.44 -17.58 -10.91
C THR A 686 28.69 -17.54 -9.60
N THR A 687 27.36 -17.44 -9.70
CA THR A 687 26.44 -17.38 -8.56
C THR A 687 25.22 -18.26 -8.85
N THR A 688 24.79 -19.05 -7.87
CA THR A 688 23.56 -19.85 -7.94
C THR A 688 22.57 -19.40 -6.88
N TYR A 689 21.28 -19.51 -7.17
CA TYR A 689 20.21 -19.06 -6.31
C TYR A 689 19.22 -20.19 -6.01
N GLY A 690 18.83 -20.32 -4.74
CA GLY A 690 17.80 -21.23 -4.29
C GLY A 690 16.64 -20.50 -3.64
N TYR A 691 15.44 -21.00 -3.89
CA TYR A 691 14.19 -20.41 -3.41
C TYR A 691 13.44 -21.39 -2.52
N ASP A 692 12.79 -20.89 -1.48
CA ASP A 692 11.96 -21.71 -0.60
C ASP A 692 10.56 -21.97 -1.19
N SER A 693 9.75 -22.70 -0.43
CA SER A 693 8.35 -23.00 -0.76
C SER A 693 7.46 -21.76 -0.76
N MET A 694 7.84 -20.64 -0.15
CA MET A 694 7.09 -19.38 -0.27
C MET A 694 7.51 -18.54 -1.48
N GLY A 695 8.51 -19.00 -2.23
CA GLY A 695 9.05 -18.32 -3.39
C GLY A 695 10.13 -17.28 -3.07
N LEU A 696 10.60 -17.21 -1.82
CA LEU A 696 11.63 -16.26 -1.39
C LEU A 696 13.04 -16.82 -1.70
N ARG A 697 13.97 -15.96 -2.13
CA ARG A 697 15.37 -16.36 -2.38
C ARG A 697 16.11 -16.58 -1.06
N VAL A 698 16.28 -17.83 -0.63
CA VAL A 698 16.90 -18.19 0.65
C VAL A 698 18.32 -18.75 0.54
N ILE A 699 18.82 -19.02 -0.67
CA ILE A 699 20.18 -19.50 -0.91
C ILE A 699 20.90 -18.63 -1.95
N ARG A 700 22.17 -18.33 -1.71
CA ARG A 700 23.14 -17.88 -2.72
C ARG A 700 24.42 -18.70 -2.59
N ASN A 701 24.76 -19.49 -3.62
CA ASN A 701 25.84 -20.47 -3.54
C ASN A 701 25.65 -21.38 -2.32
N ASP A 702 26.61 -21.43 -1.40
CA ASP A 702 26.52 -22.20 -0.15
C ASP A 702 26.03 -21.36 1.05
N ARG A 703 25.64 -20.09 0.83
CA ARG A 703 25.15 -19.20 1.90
C ARG A 703 23.63 -19.28 1.99
N HIS A 704 23.10 -19.51 3.19
CA HIS A 704 21.66 -19.43 3.45
C HIS A 704 21.30 -18.12 4.16
N TYR A 705 20.09 -17.62 3.90
CA TYR A 705 19.59 -16.36 4.45
C TYR A 705 18.31 -16.57 5.24
N VAL A 706 18.26 -15.95 6.41
CA VAL A 706 17.09 -15.90 7.28
C VAL A 706 16.47 -14.51 7.18
N TYR A 707 15.16 -14.46 6.92
CA TYR A 707 14.44 -13.21 6.70
C TYR A 707 13.51 -12.85 7.86
N ASP A 708 13.50 -11.57 8.23
CA ASP A 708 12.39 -10.94 8.95
C ASP A 708 11.26 -10.63 7.96
N LEU A 709 10.06 -11.13 8.24
CA LEU A 709 8.84 -10.94 7.44
C LEU A 709 7.85 -9.96 8.08
N ALA A 710 8.08 -9.51 9.31
CA ALA A 710 7.20 -8.59 10.02
C ALA A 710 7.36 -7.14 9.54
N SER A 711 8.50 -6.78 8.93
CA SER A 711 8.83 -5.42 8.51
C SER A 711 8.17 -4.92 7.20
N GLY A 712 7.17 -5.62 6.66
CA GLY A 712 6.44 -5.25 5.44
C GLY A 712 7.16 -5.61 4.12
N SER A 713 8.49 -5.66 4.12
CA SER A 713 9.33 -6.27 3.08
C SER A 713 10.31 -7.26 3.73
N PRO A 714 10.61 -8.42 3.10
CA PRO A 714 11.59 -9.37 3.61
C PRO A 714 12.97 -8.72 3.76
N ARG A 715 13.57 -8.79 4.96
CA ARG A 715 14.94 -8.30 5.23
C ARG A 715 15.83 -9.41 5.75
N ILE A 716 17.04 -9.54 5.22
CA ILE A 716 18.02 -10.54 5.70
C ILE A 716 18.50 -10.12 7.09
N VAL A 717 18.18 -10.91 8.11
CA VAL A 717 18.57 -10.65 9.51
C VAL A 717 19.65 -11.61 10.01
N MET A 718 19.91 -12.69 9.28
CA MET A 718 20.99 -13.62 9.59
C MET A 718 21.45 -14.37 8.35
N GLU A 719 22.73 -14.70 8.36
CA GLU A 719 23.41 -15.57 7.40
C GLU A 719 23.88 -16.84 8.09
N THR A 720 23.75 -17.98 7.40
CA THR A 720 24.43 -19.23 7.77
C THR A 720 25.24 -19.78 6.61
N ASP A 721 26.26 -20.58 6.90
CA ASP A 721 26.85 -21.45 5.89
C ASP A 721 25.87 -22.57 5.47
N GLY A 722 26.28 -23.40 4.50
CA GLY A 722 25.48 -24.50 3.97
C GLY A 722 25.25 -25.63 4.98
N GLY A 723 26.04 -25.67 6.07
CA GLY A 723 25.84 -26.57 7.21
C GLY A 723 24.88 -26.01 8.27
N GLY A 724 24.41 -24.78 8.12
CA GLY A 724 23.53 -24.09 9.07
C GLY A 724 24.27 -23.39 10.21
N ALA A 725 25.61 -23.30 10.17
CA ALA A 725 26.35 -22.57 11.19
C ALA A 725 26.19 -21.05 10.98
N PRO A 726 25.89 -20.25 12.03
CA PRO A 726 25.77 -18.80 11.91
C PRO A 726 27.06 -18.17 11.40
N VAL A 727 26.93 -17.16 10.53
CA VAL A 727 28.05 -16.37 9.99
C VAL A 727 27.98 -14.94 10.49
N ALA A 728 26.81 -14.31 10.35
CA ALA A 728 26.54 -12.98 10.84
C ALA A 728 25.05 -12.81 11.15
N TYR A 729 24.77 -11.91 12.09
CA TYR A 729 23.44 -11.41 12.41
C TYR A 729 23.39 -9.91 12.11
N TYR A 730 22.25 -9.42 11.63
CA TYR A 730 22.06 -8.05 11.19
C TYR A 730 20.98 -7.35 12.01
N VAL A 731 21.32 -6.18 12.54
CA VAL A 731 20.41 -5.39 13.38
C VAL A 731 19.94 -4.16 12.61
N TYR A 732 18.63 -4.02 12.51
CA TYR A 732 17.95 -2.93 11.82
C TYR A 732 17.22 -2.03 12.82
N GLY A 733 17.22 -0.73 12.56
CA GLY A 733 16.25 0.24 13.09
C GLY A 733 15.43 0.82 11.95
N LEU A 734 15.50 2.15 11.75
CA LEU A 734 14.95 2.79 10.53
C LEU A 734 15.64 2.30 9.24
N GLY A 735 16.87 1.81 9.34
CA GLY A 735 17.63 1.11 8.32
C GLY A 735 18.65 0.16 8.96
N LEU A 736 19.53 -0.47 8.18
CA LEU A 736 20.61 -1.30 8.71
C LEU A 736 21.51 -0.47 9.65
N LEU A 737 21.85 -1.01 10.83
CA LEU A 737 22.64 -0.30 11.84
C LEU A 737 24.02 -0.93 12.04
N TRP A 738 24.06 -2.22 12.37
CA TRP A 738 25.28 -2.99 12.56
C TRP A 738 25.06 -4.46 12.26
N LYS A 739 26.16 -5.19 12.13
CA LYS A 739 26.18 -6.65 12.14
C LYS A 739 26.99 -7.16 13.32
N VAL A 740 26.72 -8.40 13.72
CA VAL A 740 27.48 -9.16 14.71
C VAL A 740 27.91 -10.47 14.06
N THR A 741 29.22 -10.69 13.92
CA THR A 741 29.75 -11.95 13.39
C THR A 741 29.62 -13.10 14.39
N ALA A 742 29.78 -14.34 13.92
CA ALA A 742 29.59 -15.55 14.75
C ALA A 742 30.46 -15.59 16.03
N ASP A 743 31.63 -14.96 16.00
CA ASP A 743 32.55 -14.79 17.14
C ASP A 743 32.08 -13.74 18.15
N GLY A 744 31.00 -13.02 17.84
CA GLY A 744 30.45 -11.95 18.65
C GLY A 744 31.07 -10.58 18.38
N THR A 745 31.84 -10.38 17.32
CA THR A 745 32.41 -9.07 17.01
C THR A 745 31.38 -8.16 16.31
N PRO A 746 31.10 -6.95 16.84
CA PRO A 746 30.19 -6.00 16.20
C PRO A 746 30.91 -5.13 15.16
N TYR A 747 30.20 -4.81 14.07
CA TYR A 747 30.64 -3.93 13.00
C TYR A 747 29.53 -2.95 12.60
N PHE A 748 29.83 -1.66 12.60
CA PHE A 748 28.86 -0.57 12.47
C PHE A 748 28.89 0.05 11.07
N TYR A 749 27.72 0.28 10.49
CA TYR A 749 27.58 0.78 9.13
C TYR A 749 27.53 2.31 9.07
N HIS A 750 28.20 2.88 8.08
CA HIS A 750 28.16 4.31 7.74
C HIS A 750 27.58 4.47 6.34
N PHE A 751 26.69 5.45 6.15
CA PHE A 751 25.94 5.62 4.91
C PHE A 751 26.11 7.01 4.29
N ASP A 752 26.00 7.06 2.96
CA ASP A 752 25.70 8.30 2.25
C ASP A 752 24.19 8.64 2.33
N GLY A 753 23.80 9.79 1.79
CA GLY A 753 22.40 10.19 1.75
C GLY A 753 21.50 9.32 0.86
N SER A 754 22.04 8.48 -0.02
CA SER A 754 21.27 7.52 -0.82
C SER A 754 21.09 6.18 -0.09
N GLY A 755 21.73 5.99 1.06
CA GLY A 755 21.72 4.76 1.82
C GLY A 755 22.75 3.73 1.35
N ASN A 756 23.74 4.13 0.55
CA ASN A 756 24.87 3.26 0.21
C ASN A 756 25.81 3.15 1.40
N VAL A 757 26.34 1.95 1.67
CA VAL A 757 27.35 1.74 2.72
C VAL A 757 28.69 2.29 2.24
N VAL A 758 29.17 3.37 2.84
CA VAL A 758 30.44 4.00 2.44
C VAL A 758 31.62 3.58 3.31
N ALA A 759 31.32 3.15 4.54
CA ALA A 759 32.31 2.53 5.43
C ALA A 759 31.64 1.54 6.40
N VAL A 760 32.45 0.61 6.89
CA VAL A 760 32.12 -0.23 8.05
C VAL A 760 33.23 -0.04 9.08
N SER A 761 32.85 0.19 10.34
CA SER A 761 33.79 0.40 11.44
C SER A 761 33.63 -0.60 12.57
N ASN A 762 34.64 -0.69 13.42
CA ASN A 762 34.63 -1.43 14.67
C ASN A 762 35.18 -0.53 15.79
N ALA A 763 34.63 -0.64 17.00
CA ALA A 763 34.99 0.21 18.13
C ALA A 763 36.50 0.20 18.47
N THR A 764 37.20 -0.91 18.18
CA THR A 764 38.63 -1.08 18.48
C THR A 764 39.51 -0.76 17.27
N ALA A 765 39.11 -1.22 16.08
CA ALA A 765 39.94 -1.12 14.87
C ALA A 765 39.70 0.16 14.04
N GLY A 766 38.67 0.95 14.36
CA GLY A 766 38.25 2.08 13.53
C GLY A 766 37.59 1.62 12.24
N VAL A 767 37.80 2.34 11.13
CA VAL A 767 37.24 1.99 9.82
C VAL A 767 37.97 0.76 9.25
N VAL A 768 37.23 -0.32 9.02
CA VAL A 768 37.76 -1.59 8.50
C VAL A 768 37.38 -1.85 7.05
N ASN A 769 36.26 -1.29 6.59
CA ASN A 769 35.88 -1.32 5.17
C ASN A 769 35.61 0.10 4.66
N GLN A 770 35.91 0.33 3.39
CA GLN A 770 35.70 1.59 2.70
C GLN A 770 35.20 1.34 1.29
N TYR A 771 34.18 2.08 0.85
CA TYR A 771 33.53 1.88 -0.44
C TYR A 771 33.32 3.20 -1.17
N ARG A 772 33.31 3.13 -2.51
CA ARG A 772 33.01 4.25 -3.39
C ARG A 772 32.05 3.83 -4.49
N TYR A 773 31.03 4.66 -4.74
CA TYR A 773 29.99 4.40 -5.74
C TYR A 773 29.94 5.49 -6.81
N ASP A 774 29.47 5.10 -8.00
CA ASP A 774 29.08 6.07 -9.02
C ASP A 774 27.65 6.58 -8.76
N PRO A 775 27.17 7.62 -9.47
CA PRO A 775 25.82 8.14 -9.28
C PRO A 775 24.69 7.15 -9.62
N LEU A 776 24.99 6.04 -10.30
CA LEU A 776 24.04 4.95 -10.55
C LEU A 776 24.04 3.92 -9.42
N GLY A 777 24.88 4.09 -8.40
CA GLY A 777 24.98 3.19 -7.26
C GLY A 777 25.85 1.96 -7.53
N ARG A 778 26.66 1.94 -8.59
CA ARG A 778 27.59 0.83 -8.83
C ARG A 778 28.85 1.02 -7.99
N LEU A 779 29.30 -0.05 -7.34
CA LEU A 779 30.56 -0.08 -6.60
C LEU A 779 31.74 0.06 -7.55
N ILE A 780 32.63 1.02 -7.28
CA ILE A 780 33.79 1.34 -8.13
C ILE A 780 35.09 0.93 -7.46
N ALA A 781 35.20 1.19 -6.17
CA ALA A 781 36.37 0.87 -5.38
C ALA A 781 35.93 0.39 -4.00
N SER A 782 36.61 -0.63 -3.52
CA SER A 782 36.41 -1.17 -2.18
C SER A 782 37.76 -1.49 -1.54
N HIS A 783 37.79 -1.38 -0.23
CA HIS A 783 38.77 -2.01 0.64
C HIS A 783 38.00 -2.73 1.73
N GLU A 784 38.18 -4.03 1.87
CA GLU A 784 37.45 -4.85 2.84
C GLU A 784 38.43 -5.57 3.77
N GLY A 785 38.45 -5.17 5.04
CA GLY A 785 39.08 -5.93 6.12
C GLY A 785 38.16 -7.02 6.69
N VAL A 786 36.85 -6.91 6.46
CA VAL A 786 35.84 -7.90 6.81
C VAL A 786 34.85 -8.09 5.66
N GLU A 787 34.42 -9.33 5.39
CA GLU A 787 33.38 -9.62 4.38
C GLU A 787 32.12 -8.79 4.65
N ASN A 788 31.45 -8.28 3.61
CA ASN A 788 30.23 -7.51 3.78
C ASN A 788 29.22 -7.85 2.67
N LEU A 789 27.96 -8.06 3.06
CA LEU A 789 26.88 -8.36 2.12
C LEU A 789 26.21 -7.09 1.57
N PHE A 790 26.22 -5.99 2.33
CA PHE A 790 25.42 -4.81 2.05
C PHE A 790 26.28 -3.66 1.55
N HIS A 791 26.16 -3.32 0.27
CA HIS A 791 26.90 -2.22 -0.35
C HIS A 791 25.96 -1.10 -0.78
N ALA A 792 25.62 -1.03 -2.07
CA ALA A 792 24.71 -0.03 -2.61
C ALA A 792 23.30 -0.22 -2.06
N ARG A 793 22.67 0.87 -1.60
CA ARG A 793 21.38 0.85 -0.89
C ARG A 793 21.35 -0.11 0.33
N GLY A 794 22.50 -0.45 0.89
CA GLY A 794 22.61 -1.36 2.04
C GLY A 794 21.83 -0.92 3.27
N ALA A 795 21.56 0.39 3.46
CA ALA A 795 20.69 0.89 4.51
C ALA A 795 19.27 0.31 4.44
N ALA A 796 18.78 0.03 3.23
CA ALA A 796 17.49 -0.59 2.96
C ALA A 796 17.54 -2.14 2.99
N GLY A 797 18.72 -2.73 3.22
CA GLY A 797 18.93 -4.18 3.20
C GLY A 797 19.10 -4.78 1.81
N TRP A 798 19.52 -3.99 0.81
CA TRP A 798 19.82 -4.51 -0.52
C TRP A 798 21.16 -5.25 -0.50
N ALA A 799 21.12 -6.56 -0.77
CA ALA A 799 22.29 -7.41 -0.75
C ALA A 799 23.02 -7.35 -2.10
N ASP A 800 24.34 -7.15 -2.07
CA ASP A 800 25.20 -7.25 -3.25
C ASP A 800 25.60 -8.71 -3.46
N ASP A 801 25.30 -9.25 -4.64
CA ASP A 801 25.60 -10.64 -4.99
C ASP A 801 27.02 -10.86 -5.54
N GLY A 802 27.84 -9.80 -5.61
CA GLY A 802 29.23 -9.87 -6.07
C GLY A 802 29.37 -10.09 -7.59
N ASN A 803 28.25 -10.22 -8.30
CA ASN A 803 28.15 -10.34 -9.75
C ASN A 803 27.60 -9.07 -10.41
N GLY A 804 27.46 -7.99 -9.62
CA GLY A 804 26.90 -6.70 -10.03
C GLY A 804 25.37 -6.63 -10.07
N LEU A 805 24.68 -7.65 -9.55
CA LEU A 805 23.26 -7.59 -9.20
C LEU A 805 23.09 -7.24 -7.72
N LEU A 806 22.07 -6.43 -7.43
CA LEU A 806 21.63 -6.12 -6.07
C LEU A 806 20.28 -6.81 -5.83
N PHE A 807 20.18 -7.63 -4.79
CA PHE A 807 18.92 -8.25 -4.40
C PHE A 807 18.18 -7.38 -3.38
N THR A 808 16.96 -6.98 -3.69
CA THR A 808 16.16 -6.03 -2.89
C THR A 808 15.37 -6.67 -1.75
N GLY A 809 15.41 -8.01 -1.65
CA GLY A 809 14.50 -8.80 -0.81
C GLY A 809 13.36 -9.45 -1.61
N SER A 810 13.03 -8.92 -2.78
CA SER A 810 11.95 -9.44 -3.64
C SER A 810 12.29 -9.50 -5.13
N GLU A 811 13.34 -8.81 -5.57
CA GLU A 811 13.74 -8.68 -6.98
C GLU A 811 15.26 -8.51 -7.08
N TYR A 812 15.82 -8.68 -8.28
CA TYR A 812 17.21 -8.32 -8.57
C TYR A 812 17.26 -7.02 -9.37
N GLN A 813 18.12 -6.11 -8.98
CA GLN A 813 18.41 -4.88 -9.71
C GLN A 813 19.76 -5.05 -10.40
N LEU A 814 19.83 -4.72 -11.69
CA LEU A 814 21.06 -4.52 -12.43
C LEU A 814 21.28 -2.99 -12.57
N PRO A 815 22.05 -2.35 -11.68
CA PRO A 815 22.09 -0.88 -11.58
C PRO A 815 22.59 -0.20 -12.86
N GLU A 816 23.50 -0.87 -13.58
CA GLU A 816 24.07 -0.42 -14.85
C GLU A 816 23.01 -0.11 -15.92
N LEU A 817 21.92 -0.89 -15.93
CA LEU A 817 20.81 -0.74 -16.86
C LEU A 817 19.53 -0.20 -16.21
N ARG A 818 19.53 -0.05 -14.88
CA ARG A 818 18.31 0.18 -14.08
C ARG A 818 17.22 -0.85 -14.40
N LEU A 819 17.65 -2.09 -14.65
CA LEU A 819 16.78 -3.19 -15.03
C LEU A 819 16.45 -4.04 -13.80
N THR A 820 15.17 -4.30 -13.60
CA THR A 820 14.68 -5.28 -12.64
C THR A 820 14.64 -6.65 -13.29
N LEU A 821 15.20 -7.66 -12.63
CA LEU A 821 15.11 -9.07 -13.01
C LEU A 821 14.26 -9.83 -11.97
N PRO A 822 13.48 -10.82 -12.42
CA PRO A 822 12.52 -11.52 -11.57
C PRO A 822 13.20 -12.40 -10.51
N ALA A 823 12.75 -12.27 -9.26
CA ALA A 823 13.03 -13.23 -8.18
C ALA A 823 11.78 -13.97 -7.69
N ALA A 824 10.60 -13.59 -8.18
CA ALA A 824 9.34 -14.26 -7.92
C ALA A 824 8.65 -14.64 -9.24
N ALA A 825 7.82 -15.68 -9.19
CA ALA A 825 6.98 -16.03 -10.32
C ALA A 825 5.83 -15.03 -10.42
N ASP A 826 5.66 -14.38 -11.58
CA ASP A 826 4.55 -13.47 -11.84
C ASP A 826 3.61 -14.04 -12.92
N PRO A 827 2.45 -14.58 -12.51
CA PRO A 827 1.44 -15.06 -13.45
C PRO A 827 0.53 -13.94 -13.99
N THR A 828 0.62 -12.72 -13.46
CA THR A 828 -0.34 -11.67 -13.80
C THR A 828 -0.08 -11.12 -15.20
N PRO A 829 -1.15 -10.72 -15.95
CA PRO A 829 -0.98 -9.96 -17.17
C PRO A 829 -0.52 -8.54 -16.86
N PRO A 830 0.24 -7.90 -17.76
CA PRO A 830 0.60 -6.49 -17.60
C PRO A 830 -0.65 -5.61 -17.61
N ILE A 831 -0.69 -4.62 -16.71
CA ILE A 831 -1.79 -3.68 -16.61
C ILE A 831 -1.55 -2.56 -17.62
N PRO A 832 -2.49 -2.29 -18.55
CA PRO A 832 -2.37 -1.13 -19.43
C PRO A 832 -2.52 0.15 -18.62
N ASP A 833 -1.44 0.92 -18.48
CA ASP A 833 -1.45 2.23 -17.83
C ASP A 833 -0.87 3.32 -18.75
N LEU A 834 -1.49 4.49 -18.71
CA LEU A 834 -1.11 5.69 -19.45
C LEU A 834 -0.73 6.83 -18.50
N ARG A 835 -0.98 6.68 -17.20
CA ARG A 835 -0.70 7.72 -16.23
C ARG A 835 0.81 7.90 -16.12
N PRO A 836 1.32 9.14 -16.13
CA PRO A 836 2.72 9.35 -15.83
C PRO A 836 2.99 8.94 -14.38
N ALA A 837 4.07 8.20 -14.16
CA ALA A 837 4.53 7.89 -12.82
C ALA A 837 5.10 9.16 -12.18
N PHE A 838 4.31 9.80 -11.31
CA PHE A 838 4.76 10.93 -10.50
C PHE A 838 5.12 10.46 -9.09
N GLY A 839 6.28 10.90 -8.58
CA GLY A 839 6.59 10.84 -7.16
C GLY A 839 6.06 12.07 -6.41
N GLY A 840 5.77 11.92 -5.12
CA GLY A 840 5.45 13.04 -4.23
C GLY A 840 4.17 13.81 -4.62
N ALA A 841 4.25 15.14 -4.62
CA ALA A 841 3.09 16.02 -4.81
C ALA A 841 2.45 15.90 -6.21
N GLY A 842 3.18 15.48 -7.24
CA GLY A 842 2.62 15.29 -8.59
C GLY A 842 1.57 14.19 -8.66
N ALA A 843 1.68 13.14 -7.83
CA ALA A 843 0.72 12.03 -7.79
C ALA A 843 -0.69 12.49 -7.34
N CYS A 844 -0.76 13.55 -6.53
CA CYS A 844 -2.00 14.12 -6.02
C CYS A 844 -3.00 14.53 -7.09
N PHE A 845 -2.55 14.90 -8.30
CA PHE A 845 -3.44 15.31 -9.38
C PHE A 845 -4.21 14.13 -9.99
N PHE A 846 -3.77 12.88 -9.78
CA PHE A 846 -4.51 11.67 -10.17
C PHE A 846 -5.15 10.96 -9.00
N GLU A 847 -4.48 10.95 -7.84
CA GLU A 847 -4.89 10.19 -6.67
C GLU A 847 -5.81 10.98 -5.74
N GLY A 848 -5.80 12.32 -5.84
CA GLY A 848 -6.47 13.23 -4.92
C GLY A 848 -5.66 13.50 -3.64
N VAL A 849 -5.93 14.64 -3.02
CA VAL A 849 -5.16 15.15 -1.85
C VAL A 849 -5.16 14.19 -0.67
N ALA A 850 -6.26 13.47 -0.43
CA ALA A 850 -6.37 12.54 0.69
C ALA A 850 -5.44 11.32 0.57
N ASN A 851 -5.20 10.84 -0.65
CA ASN A 851 -4.42 9.64 -0.89
C ASN A 851 -2.91 9.95 -0.98
N CYS A 852 -2.54 11.05 -1.61
CA CYS A 852 -1.13 11.42 -1.79
C CYS A 852 -0.51 12.11 -0.55
N ALA A 853 -1.31 12.81 0.29
CA ALA A 853 -0.78 13.56 1.44
C ALA A 853 -0.34 12.66 2.61
N ALA A 854 -0.72 11.38 2.61
CA ALA A 854 -0.12 10.39 3.50
C ALA A 854 1.38 10.17 3.19
N GLY A 855 1.79 10.36 1.93
CA GLY A 855 3.17 10.22 1.46
C GLY A 855 4.02 11.50 1.54
N SER A 856 3.41 12.68 1.71
CA SER A 856 4.20 13.93 1.79
C SER A 856 4.92 14.13 3.13
N ALA A 857 4.47 13.45 4.19
CA ALA A 857 5.18 13.38 5.48
C ALA A 857 6.32 12.33 5.49
N ARG A 858 6.32 11.40 4.54
CA ARG A 858 7.36 10.39 4.34
C ARG A 858 7.68 10.29 2.84
N ARG A 859 8.43 11.29 2.33
CA ARG A 859 9.06 11.17 1.02
C ARG A 859 10.11 10.06 1.09
N ASP A 860 9.69 8.82 0.90
CA ASP A 860 10.61 7.72 0.59
C ASP A 860 11.28 8.03 -0.75
N ARG A 861 12.62 7.91 -0.78
CA ARG A 861 13.53 8.43 -1.81
C ARG A 861 13.85 7.47 -2.94
#